data_AF-A0A450U9F3-F1
#
_entry.id   AF-A0A450U9F3-F1
#
_cell.length_a   1.000
_cell.length_b   1.000
_cell.length_c   1.000
_cell.angle_alpha   90.00
_cell.angle_beta   90.00
_cell.angle_gamma   90.00
#
_symmetry.space_group_name_H-M   'P 1'
#
loop_
_entity.id
_entity.type
_entity.pdbx_description
1 polymer ?
#
loop_
_entity_poly.entity_id
_entity_poly.type
_entity_poly.pdbx_seq_one_letter_code
_entity_poly.pdbx_strand_id
1 'polypeptide(L)'
;MNIKKYTISGHQIALSLDPQVWPPHSAMEMLWFLVEAGYLKDLGNLKVLDMGTGSGIVGILCGLRGAKEVTLADYSHAAVAQARENARLNGVEASTLQSDRFAGLGQDKDQDKDWNKDNAKYDLIISNPPVQPWLHTDIAHPEERPDVGDWNEAGKDGRLVLDALIEESLGYLSNNATLITSCSSRHGHGKTIALLNRHWKDDWKVIHESEHAIDKDFHGPYMPAWKAMQAADNDLRVYQIDARQRRFARQRAPDGSEFIITTLKSNNKEIPVRFTKTHNGWRITDAHGETLKEVPENHPDVPGPALTEHWYYTYYLIQARKRREKDALGELPIPANVYYGIHTERGRRNFDVSRDTIGDWPNYLKCLAMVKKAAALVNADLGAIEPPIAEAICAAADEVIKGRIAPRHFPVCTLQGGGGVSTHMNINEVLANRANEILTGRTGYDRVHPNDHVNHSQSTNDVVIAAFRLAMHLELMDLIVALRILEDVLEEKTVAYKDVVKVSRTCLQDAVPIRLGQEFSAYLAPIRRGIRLLDKYAIACLELPLGATAVGTGLGIGSGYITRIFSHLADVSGLGVLKSSNLFDSLQNGDLFIQISGTLKSIATSLSKMATDLRILSSSNAEIRLPAVQAGSSFMPGKVNPAIPELINQIAYLVCGNDVTVTMAVEGGELNLNVWYPVMAKSLVESCRLIANAAPIFARRCIAGIEVDEALCREQAENTLSVSSVISAVFGYEKGVEVSRFARERGLSIGRAAVELGLLSGSEADELFDPMTLTDADKSAETIRRFMARK
;
A
#
# COMPACT_ATOMS: atom_id res chain seq x y z
N MET A 1 -12.91 -56.89 19.89
CA MET A 1 -12.62 -55.53 19.39
C MET A 1 -11.97 -55.65 18.03
N ASN A 2 -12.51 -54.99 17.00
CA ASN A 2 -11.89 -54.92 15.68
C ASN A 2 -10.77 -53.87 15.73
N ILE A 3 -9.55 -54.30 16.06
CA ILE A 3 -8.38 -53.41 16.22
C ILE A 3 -7.60 -53.37 14.90
N LYS A 4 -7.37 -52.18 14.38
CA LYS A 4 -6.55 -51.93 13.20
C LYS A 4 -5.33 -51.10 13.58
N LYS A 5 -4.16 -51.45 13.02
CA LYS A 5 -2.90 -50.71 13.23
C LYS A 5 -2.63 -49.79 12.06
N TYR A 6 -2.19 -48.58 12.36
CA TYR A 6 -1.82 -47.55 11.42
C TYR A 6 -0.38 -47.13 11.66
N THR A 7 0.38 -46.91 10.60
CA THR A 7 1.78 -46.43 10.68
C THR A 7 1.83 -45.01 10.18
N ILE A 8 2.27 -44.07 11.01
CA ILE A 8 2.46 -42.66 10.63
C ILE A 8 3.87 -42.26 11.04
N SER A 9 4.73 -42.02 10.05
CA SER A 9 6.08 -41.47 10.22
C SER A 9 6.87 -42.10 11.39
N GLY A 10 6.88 -43.43 11.45
CA GLY A 10 7.61 -44.22 12.46
C GLY A 10 6.81 -44.58 13.72
N HIS A 11 5.62 -44.02 13.94
CA HIS A 11 4.74 -44.37 15.05
C HIS A 11 3.69 -45.41 14.63
N GLN A 12 3.53 -46.46 15.43
CA GLN A 12 2.45 -47.46 15.29
C GLN A 12 1.29 -47.07 16.21
N ILE A 13 0.11 -46.83 15.63
CA ILE A 13 -1.10 -46.46 16.36
C ILE A 13 -2.15 -47.56 16.20
N ALA A 14 -2.61 -48.13 17.31
CA ALA A 14 -3.66 -49.14 17.35
C ALA A 14 -5.02 -48.49 17.65
N LEU A 15 -5.99 -48.65 16.75
CA LEU A 15 -7.33 -48.10 16.92
C LEU A 15 -8.36 -49.22 16.91
N SER A 16 -9.22 -49.22 17.93
CA SER A 16 -10.50 -49.91 17.90
C SER A 16 -11.43 -49.20 16.91
N LEU A 17 -12.21 -49.96 16.14
CA LEU A 17 -13.16 -49.43 15.16
C LEU A 17 -14.60 -49.54 15.69
N ASP A 18 -15.34 -48.44 15.66
CA ASP A 18 -16.78 -48.35 15.92
C ASP A 18 -17.48 -48.00 14.59
N PRO A 19 -18.51 -48.76 14.16
CA PRO A 19 -19.27 -48.46 12.95
C PRO A 19 -19.91 -47.06 12.92
N GLN A 20 -20.18 -46.46 14.08
CA GLN A 20 -20.77 -45.12 14.21
C GLN A 20 -19.75 -43.99 14.09
N VAL A 21 -18.45 -44.30 14.04
CA VAL A 21 -17.38 -43.30 13.97
C VAL A 21 -16.60 -43.45 12.67
N TRP A 22 -16.37 -42.32 12.01
CA TRP A 22 -15.69 -42.30 10.72
C TRP A 22 -14.27 -42.89 10.83
N PRO A 23 -13.86 -43.78 9.91
CA PRO A 23 -12.51 -44.34 9.93
C PRO A 23 -11.46 -43.25 9.69
N PRO A 24 -10.25 -43.37 10.26
CA PRO A 24 -9.21 -42.33 10.22
C PRO A 24 -8.57 -42.13 8.84
N HIS A 25 -9.14 -42.68 7.76
CA HIS A 25 -8.53 -42.68 6.43
C HIS A 25 -8.18 -41.26 5.94
N SER A 26 -9.09 -40.30 6.17
CA SER A 26 -8.89 -38.87 5.84
C SER A 26 -7.87 -38.16 6.75
N ALA A 27 -7.53 -38.73 7.91
CA ALA A 27 -6.53 -38.17 8.83
C ALA A 27 -5.12 -38.65 8.55
N MET A 28 -4.97 -39.81 7.90
CA MET A 28 -3.65 -40.39 7.62
C MET A 28 -2.79 -39.47 6.75
N GLU A 29 -3.36 -38.92 5.68
CA GLU A 29 -2.62 -38.06 4.75
C GLU A 29 -2.24 -36.72 5.39
N MET A 30 -3.17 -36.07 6.09
CA MET A 30 -2.88 -34.86 6.84
C MET A 30 -1.74 -35.10 7.84
N LEU A 31 -1.84 -36.16 8.65
CA LEU A 31 -0.85 -36.44 9.70
C LEU A 31 0.52 -36.76 9.12
N TRP A 32 0.57 -37.50 8.00
CA TRP A 32 1.82 -37.77 7.30
C TRP A 32 2.48 -36.47 6.84
N PHE A 33 1.75 -35.61 6.14
CA PHE A 33 2.26 -34.30 5.71
C PHE A 33 2.72 -33.44 6.88
N LEU A 34 1.90 -33.32 7.93
CA LEU A 34 2.21 -32.47 9.08
C LEU A 34 3.45 -32.92 9.84
N VAL A 35 3.70 -34.23 9.92
CA VAL A 35 4.92 -34.75 10.54
C VAL A 35 6.13 -34.50 9.65
N GLU A 36 6.05 -34.81 8.35
CA GLU A 36 7.19 -34.66 7.43
C GLU A 36 7.59 -33.19 7.20
N ALA A 37 6.61 -32.30 7.09
CA ALA A 37 6.85 -30.86 6.97
C ALA A 37 7.22 -30.20 8.32
N GLY A 38 7.28 -30.98 9.41
CA GLY A 38 7.76 -30.52 10.72
C GLY A 38 6.77 -29.64 11.49
N TYR A 39 5.48 -29.62 11.13
CA TYR A 39 4.45 -28.87 11.85
C TYR A 39 4.09 -29.50 13.21
N LEU A 40 4.35 -30.81 13.39
CA LEU A 40 4.18 -31.53 14.65
C LEU A 40 5.53 -31.88 15.30
N LYS A 41 6.54 -31.00 15.22
CA LYS A 41 7.80 -31.16 15.98
C LYS A 41 7.73 -30.44 17.33
N ASP A 42 8.56 -30.87 18.28
CA ASP A 42 8.81 -30.15 19.54
C ASP A 42 7.54 -29.88 20.38
N LEU A 43 6.59 -30.83 20.42
CA LEU A 43 5.32 -30.67 21.14
C LEU A 43 5.47 -30.72 22.67
N GLY A 44 6.68 -30.98 23.19
CA GLY A 44 7.04 -31.20 24.60
C GLY A 44 6.36 -30.32 25.65
N ASN A 45 6.10 -29.06 25.30
CA ASN A 45 5.56 -28.05 26.20
C ASN A 45 4.14 -27.59 25.82
N LEU A 46 3.54 -28.19 24.79
CA LEU A 46 2.29 -27.71 24.20
C LEU A 46 1.08 -28.46 24.76
N LYS A 47 0.05 -27.69 25.10
CA LYS A 47 -1.31 -28.16 25.35
C LYS A 47 -2.09 -28.21 24.04
N VAL A 48 -2.52 -29.39 23.63
CA VAL A 48 -3.11 -29.66 22.30
C VAL A 48 -4.60 -29.95 22.43
N LEU A 49 -5.41 -29.32 21.58
CA LEU A 49 -6.81 -29.65 21.38
C LEU A 49 -6.98 -30.30 20.01
N ASP A 50 -7.44 -31.54 20.00
CA ASP A 50 -7.96 -32.23 18.82
C ASP A 50 -9.48 -32.05 18.77
N MET A 51 -9.94 -31.11 17.94
CA MET A 51 -11.36 -30.73 17.82
C MET A 51 -12.02 -31.49 16.69
N GLY A 52 -13.14 -32.18 16.98
CA GLY A 52 -13.73 -33.14 16.05
C GLY A 52 -12.87 -34.40 15.97
N THR A 53 -12.48 -34.92 17.13
CA THR A 53 -11.43 -35.94 17.27
C THR A 53 -11.76 -37.27 16.59
N GLY A 54 -13.05 -37.61 16.40
CA GLY A 54 -13.48 -38.87 15.81
C GLY A 54 -12.85 -40.09 16.50
N SER A 55 -11.96 -40.78 15.79
CA SER A 55 -11.23 -41.94 16.32
C SER A 55 -10.13 -41.60 17.35
N GLY A 56 -9.79 -40.33 17.55
CA GLY A 56 -8.71 -39.88 18.44
C GLY A 56 -7.31 -39.82 17.80
N ILE A 57 -7.16 -40.29 16.55
CA ILE A 57 -5.82 -40.53 15.95
C ILE A 57 -4.92 -39.29 15.91
N VAL A 58 -5.48 -38.10 15.68
CA VAL A 58 -4.72 -36.85 15.58
C VAL A 58 -4.14 -36.47 16.93
N GLY A 59 -4.97 -36.37 17.97
CA GLY A 59 -4.51 -36.07 19.32
C GLY A 59 -3.60 -37.16 19.90
N ILE A 60 -3.86 -38.44 19.61
CA ILE A 60 -2.99 -39.56 20.01
C ILE A 60 -1.58 -39.39 19.43
N LEU A 61 -1.47 -39.06 18.14
CA LEU A 61 -0.15 -38.82 17.53
C LEU A 61 0.57 -37.63 18.18
N CYS A 62 -0.15 -36.54 18.48
CA CYS A 62 0.42 -35.41 19.22
C CYS A 62 0.97 -35.83 20.58
N GLY A 63 0.22 -36.66 21.33
CA GLY A 63 0.66 -37.23 22.61
C GLY A 63 1.90 -38.11 22.47
N LEU A 64 1.93 -39.02 21.49
CA LEU A 64 3.10 -39.86 21.19
C LEU A 64 4.35 -39.06 20.78
N ARG A 65 4.15 -37.83 20.30
CA ARG A 65 5.21 -36.88 19.95
C ARG A 65 5.54 -35.89 21.07
N GLY A 66 5.05 -36.16 22.29
CA GLY A 66 5.44 -35.48 23.51
C GLY A 66 4.58 -34.29 23.89
N ALA A 67 3.37 -34.11 23.32
CA ALA A 67 2.45 -33.08 23.79
C ALA A 67 2.25 -33.17 25.32
N LYS A 68 2.36 -32.04 26.02
CA LYS A 68 2.25 -31.97 27.48
C LYS A 68 0.86 -32.38 27.96
N GLU A 69 -0.16 -31.90 27.27
CA GLU A 69 -1.57 -32.21 27.53
C GLU A 69 -2.28 -32.39 26.20
N VAL A 70 -3.17 -33.39 26.11
CA VAL A 70 -4.00 -33.63 24.92
C VAL A 70 -5.47 -33.66 25.34
N THR A 71 -6.28 -32.81 24.74
CA THR A 71 -7.74 -32.85 24.84
C THR A 71 -8.34 -33.36 23.53
N LEU A 72 -9.11 -34.43 23.59
CA LEU A 72 -9.88 -35.02 22.49
C LEU A 72 -11.34 -34.60 22.64
N ALA A 73 -11.81 -33.69 21.80
CA ALA A 73 -13.16 -33.14 21.87
C ALA A 73 -13.99 -33.52 20.64
N ASP A 74 -15.24 -33.93 20.85
CA ASP A 74 -16.19 -34.22 19.79
C ASP A 74 -17.62 -33.89 20.22
N TYR A 75 -18.51 -33.67 19.26
CA TYR A 75 -19.94 -33.57 19.56
C TYR A 75 -20.55 -34.97 19.78
N SER A 76 -20.07 -35.98 19.06
CA SER A 76 -20.57 -37.35 19.12
C SER A 76 -20.09 -38.09 20.36
N HIS A 77 -21.03 -38.57 21.18
CA HIS A 77 -20.71 -39.42 22.33
C HIS A 77 -19.96 -40.70 21.94
N ALA A 78 -20.29 -41.30 20.79
CA ALA A 78 -19.61 -42.50 20.29
C ALA A 78 -18.15 -42.22 19.92
N ALA A 79 -17.88 -41.07 19.27
CA ALA A 79 -16.52 -40.63 18.95
C ALA A 79 -15.70 -40.38 20.21
N VAL A 80 -16.24 -39.66 21.20
CA VAL A 80 -15.58 -39.42 22.49
C VAL A 80 -15.22 -40.74 23.21
N ALA A 81 -16.15 -41.69 23.23
CA ALA A 81 -15.92 -43.00 23.86
C ALA A 81 -14.84 -43.81 23.12
N GLN A 82 -14.87 -43.82 21.78
CA GLN A 82 -13.88 -44.51 20.97
C GLN A 82 -12.49 -43.87 21.08
N ALA A 83 -12.41 -42.54 21.03
CA ALA A 83 -11.16 -41.79 21.19
C ALA A 83 -10.51 -42.05 22.56
N ARG A 84 -11.31 -42.15 23.63
CA ARG A 84 -10.84 -42.51 24.97
C ARG A 84 -10.20 -43.90 25.00
N GLU A 85 -10.88 -44.88 24.43
CA GLU A 85 -10.36 -46.25 24.38
C GLU A 85 -9.11 -46.33 23.50
N ASN A 86 -9.09 -45.63 22.37
CA ASN A 86 -7.94 -45.57 21.48
C ASN A 86 -6.73 -44.89 22.13
N ALA A 87 -6.92 -43.80 22.90
CA ALA A 87 -5.85 -43.18 23.65
C ALA A 87 -5.23 -44.16 24.66
N ARG A 88 -6.08 -44.89 25.39
CA ARG A 88 -5.67 -45.95 26.33
C ARG A 88 -4.89 -47.08 25.64
N LEU A 89 -5.34 -47.53 24.45
CA LEU A 89 -4.67 -48.58 23.66
C LEU A 89 -3.25 -48.18 23.23
N ASN A 90 -2.96 -46.88 23.11
CA ASN A 90 -1.66 -46.36 22.67
C ASN A 90 -0.82 -45.78 23.82
N GLY A 91 -1.28 -45.91 25.08
CA GLY A 91 -0.56 -45.39 26.24
C GLY A 91 -0.46 -43.85 26.28
N VAL A 92 -1.38 -43.15 25.62
CA VAL A 92 -1.45 -41.68 25.63
C VAL A 92 -2.45 -41.24 26.69
N GLU A 93 -1.99 -40.45 27.65
CA GLU A 93 -2.87 -39.78 28.61
C GLU A 93 -3.56 -38.59 27.92
N ALA A 94 -4.88 -38.67 27.77
CA ALA A 94 -5.66 -37.64 27.11
C ALA A 94 -6.99 -37.40 27.84
N SER A 95 -7.39 -36.13 27.92
CA SER A 95 -8.71 -35.73 28.39
C SER A 95 -9.72 -35.85 27.25
N THR A 96 -10.84 -36.54 27.47
CA THR A 96 -11.90 -36.68 26.46
C THR A 96 -13.14 -35.90 26.87
N LEU A 97 -13.73 -35.12 25.97
CA LEU A 97 -14.86 -34.25 26.27
C LEU A 97 -15.91 -34.30 25.15
N GLN A 98 -17.18 -34.44 25.52
CA GLN A 98 -18.29 -34.16 24.61
C GLN A 98 -18.59 -32.65 24.64
N SER A 99 -18.54 -31.98 23.50
CA SER A 99 -18.72 -30.52 23.41
C SER A 99 -19.38 -30.12 22.09
N ASP A 100 -20.35 -29.20 22.15
CA ASP A 100 -20.77 -28.45 20.97
C ASP A 100 -19.69 -27.41 20.65
N ARG A 101 -18.84 -27.75 19.67
CA ARG A 101 -17.70 -26.93 19.25
C ARG A 101 -16.87 -26.55 20.49
N PHE A 102 -16.77 -25.26 20.82
CA PHE A 102 -15.99 -24.79 21.95
C PHE A 102 -16.77 -24.66 23.27
N ALA A 103 -18.10 -24.83 23.27
CA ALA A 103 -18.95 -24.48 24.41
C ALA A 103 -18.70 -25.28 25.69
N GLY A 104 -18.27 -26.54 25.56
CA GLY A 104 -17.95 -27.41 26.71
C GLY A 104 -16.54 -27.22 27.28
N LEU A 105 -15.65 -26.48 26.59
CA LEU A 105 -14.25 -26.37 26.98
C LEU A 105 -14.08 -25.43 28.18
N GLY A 106 -13.53 -25.93 29.29
CA GLY A 106 -13.31 -25.13 30.51
C GLY A 106 -14.43 -25.26 31.55
N GLN A 107 -15.43 -26.11 31.32
CA GLN A 107 -16.39 -26.54 32.34
C GLN A 107 -15.74 -27.60 33.24
N ASP A 108 -15.85 -27.44 34.57
CA ASP A 108 -15.38 -28.44 35.53
C ASP A 108 -16.34 -29.66 35.55
N LYS A 109 -15.83 -30.85 35.91
CA LYS A 109 -16.61 -32.10 35.89
C LYS A 109 -17.76 -32.11 36.91
N ASP A 110 -17.68 -31.23 37.90
CA ASP A 110 -18.75 -30.95 38.85
C ASP A 110 -19.42 -29.63 38.41
N GLN A 111 -20.71 -29.68 38.06
CA GLN A 111 -21.49 -28.62 37.41
C GLN A 111 -21.68 -27.32 38.23
N ASP A 112 -20.88 -27.06 39.27
CA ASP A 112 -21.12 -26.06 40.32
C ASP A 112 -19.94 -25.11 40.61
N LYS A 113 -18.97 -24.96 39.70
CA LYS A 113 -17.92 -23.92 39.83
C LYS A 113 -17.76 -23.07 38.57
N ASP A 114 -17.57 -21.78 38.80
CA ASP A 114 -17.40 -20.72 37.80
C ASP A 114 -16.49 -21.13 36.63
N TRP A 115 -16.99 -20.88 35.41
CA TRP A 115 -16.26 -20.98 34.15
C TRP A 115 -14.90 -20.25 34.22
N ASN A 116 -13.80 -21.00 34.17
CA ASN A 116 -12.45 -20.42 34.13
C ASN A 116 -11.86 -20.47 32.71
N LYS A 117 -11.82 -19.30 32.06
CA LYS A 117 -11.28 -19.09 30.70
C LYS A 117 -9.80 -19.48 30.57
N ASP A 118 -9.02 -19.48 31.65
CA ASP A 118 -7.59 -19.80 31.61
C ASP A 118 -7.32 -21.31 31.52
N ASN A 119 -8.24 -22.16 32.01
CA ASN A 119 -8.12 -23.62 31.94
C ASN A 119 -8.39 -24.18 30.53
N ALA A 120 -9.03 -23.39 29.65
CA ALA A 120 -9.42 -23.77 28.30
C ALA A 120 -8.49 -23.23 27.20
N LYS A 121 -7.24 -22.87 27.55
CA LYS A 121 -6.24 -22.38 26.60
C LYS A 121 -5.37 -23.50 26.04
N TYR A 122 -5.12 -23.46 24.74
CA TYR A 122 -4.36 -24.46 23.98
C TYR A 122 -3.28 -23.81 23.13
N ASP A 123 -2.09 -24.40 23.09
CA ASP A 123 -0.96 -23.94 22.28
C ASP A 123 -1.04 -24.43 20.82
N LEU A 124 -1.79 -25.51 20.60
CA LEU A 124 -2.14 -26.02 19.28
C LEU A 124 -3.60 -26.48 19.29
N ILE A 125 -4.43 -25.89 18.43
CA ILE A 125 -5.73 -26.44 18.08
C ILE A 125 -5.57 -27.08 16.71
N ILE A 126 -5.82 -28.39 16.63
CA ILE A 126 -5.74 -29.15 15.39
C ILE A 126 -7.09 -29.81 15.11
N SER A 127 -7.52 -29.83 13.84
CA SER A 127 -8.78 -30.44 13.43
C SER A 127 -8.70 -30.98 12.00
N ASN A 128 -9.28 -32.16 11.76
CA ASN A 128 -9.20 -32.81 10.45
C ASN A 128 -10.34 -33.75 10.08
N PRO A 129 -10.95 -33.45 8.92
CA PRO A 129 -11.82 -32.30 8.69
C PRO A 129 -12.78 -32.07 9.86
N PRO A 130 -13.63 -31.04 9.83
CA PRO A 130 -14.95 -31.14 10.44
C PRO A 130 -15.72 -32.25 9.72
N VAL A 131 -15.33 -33.52 9.91
CA VAL A 131 -15.93 -34.64 9.19
C VAL A 131 -17.33 -34.78 9.71
N GLN A 132 -18.26 -34.55 8.80
CA GLN A 132 -19.66 -34.78 9.06
C GLN A 132 -19.87 -36.24 9.45
N PRO A 133 -20.45 -36.56 10.62
CA PRO A 133 -20.99 -37.87 10.84
C PRO A 133 -22.11 -38.08 9.79
N TRP A 134 -22.26 -39.25 9.18
CA TRP A 134 -23.15 -40.24 9.77
C TRP A 134 -23.05 -41.60 9.02
N LEU A 135 -22.69 -42.68 9.73
CA LEU A 135 -22.96 -44.09 9.37
C LEU A 135 -23.78 -44.69 10.55
N HIS A 136 -25.10 -44.87 10.34
CA HIS A 136 -26.19 -45.46 11.18
C HIS A 136 -26.96 -44.69 12.32
N THR A 137 -27.91 -43.80 11.98
CA THR A 137 -28.85 -43.07 12.89
C THR A 137 -29.88 -43.95 12.21
N ASP A 138 -30.13 -45.02 12.95
CA ASP A 138 -30.95 -46.16 12.65
C ASP A 138 -31.18 -46.44 11.15
N ILE A 139 -30.35 -47.32 10.58
CA ILE A 139 -30.55 -47.86 9.23
C ILE A 139 -31.89 -48.60 9.10
N ALA A 140 -32.58 -48.89 10.20
CA ALA A 140 -33.88 -49.53 10.15
C ALA A 140 -34.95 -48.60 9.53
N HIS A 141 -34.74 -47.27 9.52
CA HIS A 141 -35.78 -46.29 9.17
C HIS A 141 -35.31 -45.12 8.25
N PRO A 142 -34.75 -45.40 7.06
CA PRO A 142 -34.27 -44.37 6.11
C PRO A 142 -35.37 -43.42 5.59
N GLU A 143 -36.63 -43.83 5.65
CA GLU A 143 -37.83 -43.08 5.23
C GLU A 143 -38.18 -41.89 6.13
N GLU A 144 -37.69 -41.84 7.37
CA GLU A 144 -38.11 -40.82 8.33
C GLU A 144 -37.44 -39.45 8.16
N ARG A 145 -36.42 -39.30 7.27
CA ARG A 145 -35.57 -38.08 7.20
C ARG A 145 -35.05 -37.70 5.78
N PRO A 146 -35.88 -37.25 4.83
CA PRO A 146 -35.59 -37.28 3.39
C PRO A 146 -34.53 -36.31 2.80
N ASP A 147 -34.02 -35.29 3.53
CA ASP A 147 -33.07 -34.30 2.98
C ASP A 147 -31.68 -34.40 3.65
N VAL A 148 -30.66 -34.85 2.89
CA VAL A 148 -29.25 -35.09 3.30
C VAL A 148 -28.60 -33.89 4.01
N GLY A 149 -29.11 -32.67 3.80
CA GLY A 149 -28.64 -31.48 4.51
C GLY A 149 -28.95 -31.43 6.01
N ASP A 150 -29.97 -32.14 6.46
CA ASP A 150 -30.44 -32.08 7.85
C ASP A 150 -29.71 -33.09 8.77
N TRP A 151 -28.68 -33.77 8.24
CA TRP A 151 -28.04 -34.97 8.80
C TRP A 151 -26.67 -34.75 9.43
N ASN A 152 -26.18 -33.51 9.48
CA ASN A 152 -24.80 -33.26 9.89
C ASN A 152 -24.69 -32.25 11.04
N GLU A 153 -23.94 -32.65 12.07
CA GLU A 153 -23.53 -31.82 13.22
C GLU A 153 -22.72 -30.58 12.80
N ALA A 154 -22.10 -30.60 11.61
CA ALA A 154 -21.44 -29.44 10.98
C ALA A 154 -22.30 -28.70 9.89
N GLY A 155 -23.59 -29.03 9.71
CA GLY A 155 -24.52 -28.45 8.71
C GLY A 155 -24.37 -28.94 7.26
N LYS A 156 -25.24 -28.51 6.32
CA LYS A 156 -25.29 -29.03 4.92
C LYS A 156 -23.93 -29.05 4.20
N ASP A 157 -23.04 -28.12 4.54
CA ASP A 157 -21.75 -27.88 3.87
C ASP A 157 -20.51 -27.99 4.77
N GLY A 158 -20.70 -28.38 6.05
CA GLY A 158 -19.61 -28.55 7.02
C GLY A 158 -19.16 -27.24 7.67
N ARG A 159 -19.79 -26.11 7.32
CA ARG A 159 -19.35 -24.80 7.80
C ARG A 159 -19.68 -24.50 9.26
N LEU A 160 -20.64 -25.16 9.92
CA LEU A 160 -20.92 -24.86 11.33
C LEU A 160 -19.69 -25.09 12.23
N VAL A 161 -18.89 -26.12 11.93
CA VAL A 161 -17.65 -26.41 12.68
C VAL A 161 -16.46 -25.67 12.10
N LEU A 162 -16.31 -25.59 10.76
CA LEU A 162 -15.21 -24.84 10.15
C LEU A 162 -15.26 -23.34 10.49
N ASP A 163 -16.45 -22.73 10.42
CA ASP A 163 -16.63 -21.32 10.73
C ASP A 163 -16.34 -21.10 12.22
N ALA A 164 -16.84 -21.96 13.12
CA ALA A 164 -16.51 -21.89 14.54
C ALA A 164 -15.00 -22.05 14.82
N LEU A 165 -14.31 -22.98 14.15
CA LEU A 165 -12.85 -23.12 14.24
C LEU A 165 -12.13 -21.84 13.83
N ILE A 166 -12.60 -21.14 12.80
CA ILE A 166 -11.99 -19.91 12.30
C ILE A 166 -12.35 -18.70 13.20
N GLU A 167 -13.59 -18.62 13.67
CA GLU A 167 -14.15 -17.48 14.38
C GLU A 167 -13.83 -17.50 15.89
N GLU A 168 -13.95 -18.66 16.52
CA GLU A 168 -13.96 -18.80 17.98
C GLU A 168 -12.61 -19.24 18.57
N SER A 169 -11.77 -19.96 17.81
CA SER A 169 -10.51 -20.53 18.30
C SER A 169 -9.54 -19.50 18.89
N LEU A 170 -9.58 -18.24 18.44
CA LEU A 170 -8.81 -17.13 19.03
C LEU A 170 -9.11 -16.91 20.53
N GLY A 171 -10.32 -17.28 20.96
CA GLY A 171 -10.75 -17.28 22.35
C GLY A 171 -10.14 -18.41 23.19
N TYR A 172 -9.63 -19.47 22.56
CA TYR A 172 -9.14 -20.70 23.18
C TYR A 172 -7.64 -20.95 22.91
N LEU A 173 -7.00 -20.11 22.10
CA LEU A 173 -5.57 -20.17 21.85
C LEU A 173 -4.76 -19.45 22.93
N SER A 174 -3.66 -20.08 23.36
CA SER A 174 -2.59 -19.53 24.21
C SER A 174 -1.72 -18.51 23.44
N ASN A 175 -0.74 -17.90 24.10
CA ASN A 175 0.20 -16.98 23.44
C ASN A 175 1.08 -17.74 22.44
N ASN A 176 1.27 -17.20 21.23
CA ASN A 176 2.03 -17.82 20.12
C ASN A 176 1.43 -19.13 19.58
N ALA A 177 0.19 -19.44 19.95
CA ALA A 177 -0.48 -20.68 19.61
C ALA A 177 -0.94 -20.73 18.15
N THR A 178 -1.15 -21.95 17.66
CA THR A 178 -1.44 -22.24 16.26
C THR A 178 -2.80 -22.92 16.12
N LEU A 179 -3.58 -22.48 15.13
CA LEU A 179 -4.69 -23.25 14.59
C LEU A 179 -4.19 -23.99 13.34
N ILE A 180 -4.33 -25.31 13.30
CA ILE A 180 -4.19 -26.13 12.09
C ILE A 180 -5.54 -26.76 11.82
N THR A 181 -6.15 -26.43 10.70
CA THR A 181 -7.42 -27.05 10.30
C THR A 181 -7.40 -27.36 8.82
N SER A 182 -8.28 -28.25 8.39
CA SER A 182 -8.44 -28.57 6.99
C SER A 182 -9.80 -28.15 6.47
N CYS A 183 -9.87 -27.85 5.19
CA CYS A 183 -11.12 -27.71 4.47
C CYS A 183 -10.97 -28.33 3.09
N SER A 184 -12.09 -28.64 2.47
CA SER A 184 -12.14 -28.98 1.04
C SER A 184 -12.96 -27.95 0.27
N SER A 185 -12.91 -28.01 -1.05
CA SER A 185 -13.74 -27.24 -1.97
C SER A 185 -15.25 -27.35 -1.67
N ARG A 186 -15.70 -28.37 -0.92
CA ARG A 186 -17.06 -28.46 -0.35
C ARG A 186 -17.46 -27.27 0.52
N HIS A 187 -16.56 -26.64 1.24
CA HIS A 187 -16.94 -25.57 2.19
C HIS A 187 -17.22 -24.23 1.47
N GLY A 188 -16.85 -24.15 0.18
CA GLY A 188 -16.82 -22.92 -0.60
C GLY A 188 -15.48 -22.21 -0.39
N HIS A 189 -14.62 -22.25 -1.40
CA HIS A 189 -13.24 -21.74 -1.28
C HIS A 189 -13.23 -20.23 -1.04
N GLY A 190 -13.99 -19.47 -1.84
CA GLY A 190 -14.10 -18.01 -1.69
C GLY A 190 -14.68 -17.59 -0.34
N LYS A 191 -15.67 -18.34 0.18
CA LYS A 191 -16.29 -18.09 1.50
C LYS A 191 -15.29 -18.34 2.63
N THR A 192 -14.53 -19.44 2.56
CA THR A 192 -13.52 -19.79 3.57
C THR A 192 -12.39 -18.77 3.60
N ILE A 193 -11.89 -18.35 2.44
CA ILE A 193 -10.88 -17.28 2.32
C ILE A 193 -11.40 -15.97 2.90
N ALA A 194 -12.64 -15.57 2.56
CA ALA A 194 -13.23 -14.35 3.09
C ALA A 194 -13.34 -14.39 4.62
N LEU A 195 -13.69 -15.54 5.20
CA LEU A 195 -13.79 -15.72 6.64
C LEU A 195 -12.42 -15.68 7.33
N LEU A 196 -11.43 -16.38 6.79
CA LEU A 196 -10.04 -16.32 7.28
C LEU A 196 -9.49 -14.88 7.19
N ASN A 197 -9.72 -14.18 6.08
CA ASN A 197 -9.31 -12.78 5.96
C ASN A 197 -10.02 -11.87 6.96
N ARG A 198 -11.29 -12.14 7.27
CA ARG A 198 -12.04 -11.36 8.27
C ARG A 198 -11.50 -11.56 9.69
N HIS A 199 -11.26 -12.81 10.10
CA HIS A 199 -10.90 -13.14 11.50
C HIS A 199 -9.39 -13.18 11.75
N TRP A 200 -8.61 -13.53 10.74
CA TRP A 200 -7.16 -13.71 10.80
C TRP A 200 -6.37 -12.69 9.98
N LYS A 201 -6.98 -11.90 9.07
CA LYS A 201 -6.34 -10.72 8.44
C LYS A 201 -4.89 -10.96 7.96
N ASP A 202 -4.70 -11.94 7.08
CA ASP A 202 -3.39 -12.40 6.55
C ASP A 202 -2.49 -13.17 7.54
N ASP A 203 -2.96 -13.47 8.76
CA ASP A 203 -2.30 -14.33 9.74
C ASP A 203 -2.59 -15.82 9.54
N TRP A 204 -2.75 -16.21 8.28
CA TRP A 204 -3.03 -17.58 7.89
C TRP A 204 -2.36 -17.90 6.55
N LYS A 205 -2.12 -19.18 6.32
CA LYS A 205 -1.61 -19.69 5.05
C LYS A 205 -2.16 -21.09 4.76
N VAL A 206 -2.33 -21.39 3.48
CA VAL A 206 -2.45 -22.78 3.03
C VAL A 206 -1.07 -23.42 3.15
N ILE A 207 -0.96 -24.48 3.94
CA ILE A 207 0.29 -25.23 4.15
C ILE A 207 0.35 -26.49 3.29
N HIS A 208 -0.79 -27.00 2.83
CA HIS A 208 -0.88 -28.12 1.90
C HIS A 208 -2.11 -27.95 1.01
N GLU A 209 -1.97 -28.33 -0.27
CA GLU A 209 -3.06 -28.40 -1.25
C GLU A 209 -2.90 -29.68 -2.06
N SER A 210 -3.98 -30.44 -2.18
CA SER A 210 -3.99 -31.72 -2.89
C SER A 210 -5.32 -31.92 -3.62
N GLU A 211 -5.24 -32.58 -4.79
CA GLU A 211 -6.40 -33.01 -5.54
C GLU A 211 -6.70 -34.47 -5.21
N HIS A 212 -7.96 -34.77 -4.88
CA HIS A 212 -8.40 -36.12 -4.55
C HIS A 212 -9.46 -36.59 -5.53
N ALA A 213 -9.31 -37.83 -6.00
CA ALA A 213 -10.37 -38.52 -6.71
C ALA A 213 -11.50 -38.89 -5.73
N ILE A 214 -12.74 -38.68 -6.17
CA ILE A 214 -13.94 -39.05 -5.43
C ILE A 214 -14.08 -40.57 -5.47
N ASP A 215 -13.85 -41.19 -4.32
CA ASP A 215 -14.17 -42.60 -4.09
C ASP A 215 -15.70 -42.78 -4.00
N LYS A 216 -16.27 -43.68 -4.80
CA LYS A 216 -17.72 -43.90 -4.85
C LYS A 216 -18.28 -44.46 -3.55
N ASP A 217 -17.51 -45.27 -2.82
CA ASP A 217 -17.98 -45.94 -1.61
C ASP A 217 -18.02 -44.98 -0.41
N PHE A 218 -17.11 -44.00 -0.38
CA PHE A 218 -17.03 -43.01 0.69
C PHE A 218 -17.71 -41.68 0.35
N HIS A 219 -17.62 -41.23 -0.90
CA HIS A 219 -18.06 -39.90 -1.30
C HIS A 219 -19.34 -39.91 -2.15
N GLY A 220 -19.72 -41.06 -2.72
CA GLY A 220 -20.87 -41.22 -3.61
C GLY A 220 -22.18 -40.62 -3.06
N PRO A 221 -22.55 -40.87 -1.79
CA PRO A 221 -23.75 -40.28 -1.19
C PRO A 221 -23.77 -38.74 -1.16
N TYR A 222 -22.60 -38.08 -1.17
CA TYR A 222 -22.50 -36.62 -1.12
C TYR A 222 -22.53 -35.95 -2.49
N MET A 223 -22.37 -36.72 -3.57
CA MET A 223 -22.30 -36.19 -4.94
C MET A 223 -23.52 -35.34 -5.35
N PRO A 224 -24.77 -35.71 -5.04
CA PRO A 224 -25.93 -34.88 -5.34
C PRO A 224 -25.89 -33.54 -4.60
N ALA A 225 -25.55 -33.55 -3.32
CA ALA A 225 -25.47 -32.33 -2.50
C ALA A 225 -24.37 -31.38 -2.98
N TRP A 226 -23.18 -31.92 -3.31
CA TRP A 226 -22.06 -31.13 -3.83
C TRP A 226 -22.42 -30.43 -5.14
N LYS A 227 -23.06 -31.16 -6.06
CA LYS A 227 -23.55 -30.61 -7.32
C LYS A 227 -24.65 -29.57 -7.09
N ALA A 228 -25.62 -29.83 -6.23
CA ALA A 228 -26.70 -28.89 -5.93
C ALA A 228 -26.17 -27.57 -5.35
N MET A 229 -25.24 -27.65 -4.40
CA MET A 229 -24.58 -26.47 -3.83
C MET A 229 -23.78 -25.68 -4.87
N GLN A 230 -22.97 -26.39 -5.66
CA GLN A 230 -22.18 -25.82 -6.74
C GLN A 230 -23.06 -25.12 -7.79
N ALA A 231 -24.21 -25.71 -8.13
CA ALA A 231 -25.19 -25.09 -9.01
C ALA A 231 -25.79 -23.80 -8.43
N ALA A 232 -25.99 -23.76 -7.11
CA ALA A 232 -26.60 -22.63 -6.41
C ALA A 232 -25.66 -21.43 -6.28
N ASP A 233 -24.36 -21.64 -6.04
CA ASP A 233 -23.40 -20.55 -5.80
C ASP A 233 -22.30 -20.37 -6.85
N ASN A 234 -22.37 -21.10 -7.97
CA ASN A 234 -21.44 -20.98 -9.11
C ASN A 234 -19.96 -21.23 -8.76
N ASP A 235 -19.67 -21.96 -7.68
CA ASP A 235 -18.31 -22.31 -7.26
C ASP A 235 -17.90 -23.70 -7.76
N LEU A 236 -16.72 -23.87 -8.36
CA LEU A 236 -16.24 -25.16 -8.88
C LEU A 236 -15.78 -26.09 -7.74
N ARG A 237 -16.75 -26.61 -6.99
CA ARG A 237 -16.56 -27.47 -5.80
C ARG A 237 -16.08 -28.87 -6.18
N VAL A 238 -16.64 -29.44 -7.24
CA VAL A 238 -16.21 -30.71 -7.81
C VAL A 238 -16.17 -30.65 -9.31
N TYR A 239 -15.18 -31.30 -9.89
CA TYR A 239 -14.90 -31.19 -11.31
C TYR A 239 -14.49 -32.52 -11.92
N GLN A 240 -14.64 -32.58 -13.23
CA GLN A 240 -14.01 -33.56 -14.10
C GLN A 240 -12.93 -32.84 -14.91
N ILE A 241 -12.10 -33.64 -15.56
CA ILE A 241 -10.96 -33.15 -16.35
C ILE A 241 -11.21 -33.52 -17.81
N ASP A 242 -10.99 -32.58 -18.74
CA ASP A 242 -11.07 -32.85 -20.18
C ASP A 242 -9.70 -33.24 -20.78
N ALA A 243 -9.67 -33.57 -22.08
CA ALA A 243 -8.42 -33.93 -22.77
C ALA A 243 -7.35 -32.82 -22.78
N ARG A 244 -7.71 -31.57 -22.48
CA ARG A 244 -6.79 -30.43 -22.37
C ARG A 244 -6.44 -30.10 -20.91
N GLN A 245 -6.70 -31.02 -19.99
CA GLN A 245 -6.47 -30.86 -18.55
C GLN A 245 -7.26 -29.71 -17.91
N ARG A 246 -8.40 -29.30 -18.50
CA ARG A 246 -9.25 -28.26 -17.92
C ARG A 246 -10.20 -28.86 -16.91
N ARG A 247 -10.33 -28.20 -15.75
CA ARG A 247 -11.27 -28.54 -14.69
C ARG A 247 -12.64 -27.96 -15.02
N PHE A 248 -13.68 -28.80 -15.06
CA PHE A 248 -15.03 -28.32 -15.35
C PHE A 248 -16.11 -29.18 -14.70
N ALA A 249 -17.32 -28.63 -14.59
CA ALA A 249 -18.49 -29.36 -14.15
C ALA A 249 -19.71 -29.02 -15.01
N ARG A 250 -20.20 -30.01 -15.76
CA ARG A 250 -21.44 -29.91 -16.55
C ARG A 250 -22.65 -30.16 -15.67
N GLN A 251 -23.65 -29.28 -15.75
CA GLN A 251 -24.85 -29.32 -14.93
C GLN A 251 -26.09 -28.85 -15.69
N ARG A 252 -27.25 -29.07 -15.10
CA ARG A 252 -28.55 -28.61 -15.59
C ARG A 252 -29.20 -27.70 -14.56
N ALA A 253 -29.69 -26.55 -15.01
CA ALA A 253 -30.45 -25.64 -14.18
C ALA A 253 -31.88 -26.18 -13.96
N PRO A 254 -32.64 -25.65 -12.98
CA PRO A 254 -34.01 -26.08 -12.72
C PRO A 254 -34.95 -25.96 -13.93
N ASP A 255 -34.67 -25.03 -14.84
CA ASP A 255 -35.40 -24.83 -16.10
C ASP A 255 -34.99 -25.81 -17.22
N GLY A 256 -34.08 -26.73 -16.94
CA GLY A 256 -33.56 -27.72 -17.88
C GLY A 256 -32.40 -27.24 -18.75
N SER A 257 -31.99 -25.97 -18.66
CA SER A 257 -30.88 -25.43 -19.45
C SER A 257 -29.52 -26.00 -18.98
N GLU A 258 -28.64 -26.29 -19.94
CA GLU A 258 -27.29 -26.80 -19.65
C GLU A 258 -26.32 -25.65 -19.36
N PHE A 259 -25.50 -25.84 -18.33
CA PHE A 259 -24.41 -24.92 -18.02
C PHE A 259 -23.15 -25.67 -17.59
N ILE A 260 -22.00 -25.00 -17.74
CA ILE A 260 -20.69 -25.52 -17.35
C ILE A 260 -20.04 -24.51 -16.40
N ILE A 261 -19.58 -24.98 -15.24
CA ILE A 261 -18.71 -24.20 -14.36
C ILE A 261 -17.26 -24.63 -14.63
N THR A 262 -16.36 -23.67 -14.81
CA THR A 262 -14.93 -23.91 -15.08
C THR A 262 -14.10 -22.67 -14.71
N THR A 263 -12.79 -22.68 -14.95
CA THR A 263 -11.92 -21.50 -14.81
C THR A 263 -11.42 -21.02 -16.17
N LEU A 264 -11.20 -19.71 -16.31
CA LEU A 264 -10.52 -19.10 -17.46
C LEU A 264 -9.28 -18.35 -17.02
N LYS A 265 -8.25 -18.37 -17.86
CA LYS A 265 -7.02 -17.61 -17.61
C LYS A 265 -7.17 -16.18 -18.12
N SER A 266 -7.12 -15.21 -17.22
CA SER A 266 -7.14 -13.77 -17.52
C SER A 266 -6.01 -13.07 -16.76
N ASN A 267 -5.15 -12.31 -17.47
CA ASN A 267 -3.98 -11.64 -16.87
C ASN A 267 -3.11 -12.56 -15.98
N ASN A 268 -2.84 -13.79 -16.45
CA ASN A 268 -2.14 -14.84 -15.71
C ASN A 268 -2.81 -15.33 -14.41
N LYS A 269 -4.07 -14.97 -14.15
CA LYS A 269 -4.88 -15.50 -13.05
C LYS A 269 -6.00 -16.39 -13.57
N GLU A 270 -6.30 -17.47 -12.87
CA GLU A 270 -7.51 -18.26 -13.13
C GLU A 270 -8.71 -17.60 -12.46
N ILE A 271 -9.76 -17.34 -13.24
CA ILE A 271 -11.02 -16.78 -12.77
C ILE A 271 -12.15 -17.81 -12.93
N PRO A 272 -12.97 -18.06 -11.89
CA PRO A 272 -14.13 -18.93 -12.02
C PRO A 272 -15.18 -18.29 -12.92
N VAL A 273 -15.75 -19.09 -13.84
CA VAL A 273 -16.75 -18.64 -14.80
C VAL A 273 -17.83 -19.69 -15.02
N ARG A 274 -18.99 -19.21 -15.46
CA ARG A 274 -20.13 -20.04 -15.85
C ARG A 274 -20.45 -19.86 -17.33
N PHE A 275 -20.46 -20.96 -18.06
CA PHE A 275 -20.92 -21.03 -19.45
C PHE A 275 -22.37 -21.48 -19.45
N THR A 276 -23.30 -20.60 -19.80
CA THR A 276 -24.72 -20.92 -19.96
C THR A 276 -25.04 -21.09 -21.44
N LYS A 277 -25.70 -22.20 -21.81
CA LYS A 277 -26.02 -22.50 -23.21
C LYS A 277 -27.03 -21.48 -23.78
N THR A 278 -26.75 -20.94 -24.97
CA THR A 278 -27.63 -20.01 -25.70
C THR A 278 -27.96 -20.55 -27.08
N HIS A 279 -28.82 -19.86 -27.84
CA HIS A 279 -29.19 -20.25 -29.20
C HIS A 279 -28.01 -20.17 -30.21
N ASN A 280 -26.99 -19.36 -29.92
CA ASN A 280 -25.83 -19.14 -30.80
C ASN A 280 -24.50 -19.70 -30.22
N GLY A 281 -24.53 -20.44 -29.11
CA GLY A 281 -23.34 -21.00 -28.46
C GLY A 281 -23.41 -20.93 -26.94
N TRP A 282 -22.45 -20.23 -26.32
CA TRP A 282 -22.31 -20.11 -24.87
C TRP A 282 -22.17 -18.65 -24.42
N ARG A 283 -22.91 -18.27 -23.38
CA ARG A 283 -22.69 -17.03 -22.64
C ARG A 283 -21.81 -17.31 -21.45
N ILE A 284 -20.70 -16.58 -21.33
CA ILE A 284 -19.75 -16.70 -20.23
C ILE A 284 -20.01 -15.57 -19.24
N THR A 285 -20.32 -15.92 -18.00
CA THR A 285 -20.44 -14.96 -16.89
C THR A 285 -19.37 -15.20 -15.85
N ASP A 286 -18.99 -14.15 -15.12
CA ASP A 286 -18.18 -14.29 -13.92
C ASP A 286 -18.99 -14.83 -12.73
N ALA A 287 -18.36 -14.90 -11.55
CA ALA A 287 -19.00 -15.34 -10.30
C ALA A 287 -20.12 -14.39 -9.81
N HIS A 288 -20.16 -13.14 -10.28
CA HIS A 288 -21.19 -12.15 -9.95
C HIS A 288 -22.36 -12.17 -10.94
N GLY A 289 -22.27 -12.98 -12.00
CA GLY A 289 -23.27 -13.06 -13.06
C GLY A 289 -23.11 -12.00 -14.14
N GLU A 290 -22.03 -11.21 -14.12
CA GLU A 290 -21.73 -10.25 -15.17
C GLU A 290 -21.26 -10.99 -16.43
N THR A 291 -21.81 -10.63 -17.59
CA THR A 291 -21.44 -11.27 -18.85
C THR A 291 -20.08 -10.78 -19.31
N LEU A 292 -19.12 -11.69 -19.39
CA LEU A 292 -17.76 -11.42 -19.85
C LEU A 292 -17.68 -11.44 -21.38
N LYS A 293 -18.28 -12.46 -22.01
CA LYS A 293 -18.35 -12.62 -23.48
C LYS A 293 -19.35 -13.70 -23.88
N GLU A 294 -19.80 -13.67 -25.13
CA GLU A 294 -20.51 -14.78 -25.78
C GLU A 294 -19.60 -15.42 -26.83
N VAL A 295 -19.61 -16.76 -26.91
CA VAL A 295 -18.72 -17.53 -27.79
C VAL A 295 -19.49 -18.62 -28.55
N PRO A 296 -19.07 -19.00 -29.76
CA PRO A 296 -19.70 -20.09 -30.51
C PRO A 296 -19.51 -21.45 -29.82
N GLU A 297 -20.32 -22.45 -30.19
CA GLU A 297 -20.38 -23.76 -29.52
C GLU A 297 -19.03 -24.49 -29.45
N ASN A 298 -18.22 -24.39 -30.52
CA ASN A 298 -16.90 -25.05 -30.64
C ASN A 298 -15.73 -24.16 -30.20
N HIS A 299 -15.98 -23.07 -29.48
CA HIS A 299 -14.93 -22.15 -29.08
C HIS A 299 -13.85 -22.86 -28.23
N PRO A 300 -12.55 -22.59 -28.44
CA PRO A 300 -11.46 -23.27 -27.75
C PRO A 300 -11.58 -23.25 -26.22
N ASP A 301 -12.11 -22.17 -25.64
CA ASP A 301 -12.31 -22.01 -24.19
C ASP A 301 -13.39 -22.92 -23.59
N VAL A 302 -14.33 -23.44 -24.39
CA VAL A 302 -15.40 -24.33 -23.89
C VAL A 302 -14.78 -25.69 -23.53
N PRO A 303 -14.97 -26.19 -22.30
CA PRO A 303 -14.48 -27.50 -21.89
C PRO A 303 -14.99 -28.62 -22.82
N GLY A 304 -14.13 -29.60 -23.11
CA GLY A 304 -14.47 -30.77 -23.93
C GLY A 304 -15.33 -31.80 -23.16
N PRO A 305 -15.50 -33.02 -23.71
CA PRO A 305 -16.02 -34.15 -22.94
C PRO A 305 -15.06 -34.52 -21.81
N ALA A 306 -15.59 -35.10 -20.73
CA ALA A 306 -14.76 -35.58 -19.62
C ALA A 306 -13.88 -36.73 -20.11
N LEU A 307 -12.60 -36.73 -19.71
CA LEU A 307 -11.64 -37.77 -20.04
C LEU A 307 -11.99 -39.09 -19.35
N THR A 308 -12.58 -39.03 -18.15
CA THR A 308 -13.05 -40.18 -17.38
C THR A 308 -14.36 -39.85 -16.65
N GLU A 309 -15.05 -40.86 -16.13
CA GLU A 309 -16.22 -40.68 -15.26
C GLU A 309 -15.86 -40.22 -13.83
N HIS A 310 -14.57 -40.19 -13.47
CA HIS A 310 -14.13 -39.79 -12.15
C HIS A 310 -14.33 -38.30 -11.93
N TRP A 311 -14.74 -37.97 -10.71
CA TRP A 311 -14.84 -36.61 -10.21
C TRP A 311 -13.72 -36.36 -9.22
N TYR A 312 -13.32 -35.10 -9.10
CA TYR A 312 -12.24 -34.65 -8.23
C TYR A 312 -12.72 -33.51 -7.34
N TYR A 313 -12.08 -33.37 -6.19
CA TYR A 313 -12.21 -32.21 -5.30
C TYR A 313 -10.84 -31.78 -4.79
N THR A 314 -10.73 -30.54 -4.33
CA THR A 314 -9.48 -30.00 -3.77
C THR A 314 -9.56 -29.98 -2.25
N TYR A 315 -8.51 -30.46 -1.59
CA TYR A 315 -8.32 -30.42 -0.15
C TYR A 315 -7.23 -29.40 0.19
N TYR A 316 -7.46 -28.63 1.25
CA TYR A 316 -6.56 -27.60 1.75
C TYR A 316 -6.30 -27.83 3.23
N LEU A 317 -5.03 -27.74 3.61
CA LEU A 317 -4.62 -27.65 5.00
C LEU A 317 -4.21 -26.21 5.29
N ILE A 318 -4.79 -25.63 6.33
CA ILE A 318 -4.65 -24.22 6.70
C ILE A 318 -3.97 -24.12 8.06
N GLN A 319 -2.99 -23.24 8.15
CA GLN A 319 -2.38 -22.83 9.41
C GLN A 319 -2.71 -21.36 9.66
N ALA A 320 -3.17 -21.03 10.86
CA ALA A 320 -3.35 -19.65 11.30
C ALA A 320 -2.67 -19.41 12.66
N ARG A 321 -2.01 -18.25 12.83
CA ARG A 321 -1.17 -17.97 14.02
C ARG A 321 -1.19 -16.50 14.41
N LYS A 322 -1.48 -16.22 15.68
CA LYS A 322 -1.30 -14.89 16.29
C LYS A 322 -0.44 -14.98 17.55
N ARG A 323 0.30 -13.92 17.83
CA ARG A 323 0.95 -13.75 19.13
C ARG A 323 0.17 -12.75 19.96
N ARG A 324 0.25 -12.86 21.29
CA ARG A 324 -0.27 -11.83 22.19
C ARG A 324 0.91 -11.17 22.84
N GLU A 325 0.85 -9.85 22.92
CA GLU A 325 1.79 -9.06 23.72
C GLU A 325 0.99 -8.30 24.77
N LYS A 326 1.69 -7.82 25.79
CA LYS A 326 1.14 -7.07 26.91
C LYS A 326 1.91 -5.77 27.06
N ASP A 327 1.19 -4.66 27.19
CA ASP A 327 1.73 -3.38 27.62
C ASP A 327 1.01 -2.91 28.89
N ALA A 328 1.25 -1.65 29.28
CA ALA A 328 0.61 -1.04 30.44
C ALA A 328 -0.93 -0.98 30.35
N LEU A 329 -1.51 -1.09 29.14
CA LEU A 329 -2.96 -1.03 28.90
C LEU A 329 -3.61 -2.41 28.80
N GLY A 330 -2.82 -3.49 28.95
CA GLY A 330 -3.29 -4.87 28.90
C GLY A 330 -2.80 -5.62 27.67
N GLU A 331 -3.52 -6.67 27.28
CA GLU A 331 -3.10 -7.60 26.22
C GLU A 331 -3.81 -7.36 24.90
N LEU A 332 -3.11 -7.61 23.79
CA LEU A 332 -3.67 -7.52 22.45
C LEU A 332 -3.12 -8.64 21.55
N PRO A 333 -3.97 -9.30 20.74
CA PRO A 333 -3.47 -10.20 19.70
C PRO A 333 -2.89 -9.39 18.53
N ILE A 334 -1.75 -9.86 18.05
CA ILE A 334 -0.92 -9.27 16.99
C ILE A 334 -0.58 -10.36 15.97
N PRO A 335 -0.50 -10.02 14.68
CA PRO A 335 0.06 -10.89 13.66
C PRO A 335 1.36 -11.57 14.08
N ALA A 336 1.47 -12.89 13.90
CA ALA A 336 2.69 -13.61 14.26
C ALA A 336 3.82 -13.41 13.23
N ASN A 337 3.48 -13.00 12.00
CA ASN A 337 4.39 -12.85 10.87
C ASN A 337 4.93 -11.40 10.68
N VAL A 338 4.72 -10.52 11.66
CA VAL A 338 5.23 -9.13 11.64
C VAL A 338 6.27 -8.89 12.73
N TYR A 339 7.15 -7.91 12.53
CA TYR A 339 8.12 -7.48 13.55
C TYR A 339 7.57 -6.41 14.50
N TYR A 340 6.47 -5.73 14.19
CA TYR A 340 5.91 -4.73 15.09
C TYR A 340 5.21 -5.37 16.29
N GLY A 341 5.01 -4.61 17.38
CA GLY A 341 4.44 -5.09 18.63
C GLY A 341 3.10 -4.45 18.98
N ILE A 342 2.74 -4.54 20.26
CA ILE A 342 1.44 -4.08 20.76
C ILE A 342 1.21 -2.58 20.61
N HIS A 343 2.24 -1.74 20.77
CA HIS A 343 2.07 -0.29 20.64
C HIS A 343 1.73 0.07 19.20
N THR A 344 2.38 -0.57 18.23
CA THR A 344 2.05 -0.41 16.82
C THR A 344 0.64 -0.89 16.50
N GLU A 345 0.25 -2.06 17.00
CA GLU A 345 -1.08 -2.60 16.73
C GLU A 345 -2.19 -1.71 17.32
N ARG A 346 -1.97 -1.11 18.49
CA ARG A 346 -2.88 -0.08 19.04
C ARG A 346 -2.93 1.17 18.16
N GLY A 347 -1.76 1.71 17.76
CA GLY A 347 -1.70 2.86 16.86
C GLY A 347 -2.40 2.61 15.54
N ARG A 348 -2.16 1.45 14.92
CA ARG A 348 -2.81 1.01 13.68
C ARG A 348 -4.34 0.96 13.81
N ARG A 349 -4.87 0.46 14.93
CA ARG A 349 -6.33 0.39 15.18
C ARG A 349 -6.94 1.75 15.51
N ASN A 350 -6.25 2.58 16.28
CA ASN A 350 -6.78 3.86 16.75
C ASN A 350 -6.80 4.93 15.64
N PHE A 351 -5.89 4.83 14.67
CA PHE A 351 -5.69 5.85 13.64
C PHE A 351 -6.01 5.34 12.22
N ASP A 352 -6.90 4.36 12.09
CA ASP A 352 -7.32 3.74 10.82
C ASP A 352 -8.24 4.68 10.00
N VAL A 353 -7.73 5.85 9.60
CA VAL A 353 -8.48 6.93 8.92
C VAL A 353 -8.00 7.21 7.49
N SER A 354 -6.78 6.80 7.15
CA SER A 354 -6.20 6.92 5.81
C SER A 354 -5.49 5.63 5.42
N ARG A 355 -5.38 5.38 4.12
CA ARG A 355 -4.60 4.27 3.59
C ARG A 355 -3.09 4.53 3.59
N ASP A 356 -2.67 5.80 3.71
CA ASP A 356 -1.26 6.18 3.74
C ASP A 356 -0.64 5.83 5.08
N THR A 357 0.36 4.95 5.06
CA THR A 357 1.09 4.49 6.24
C THR A 357 2.52 5.02 6.25
N ILE A 358 3.19 4.93 7.41
CA ILE A 358 4.62 5.22 7.51
C ILE A 358 5.44 4.28 6.60
N GLY A 359 4.94 3.06 6.34
CA GLY A 359 5.47 2.12 5.35
C GLY A 359 5.67 2.71 3.95
N ASP A 360 4.86 3.70 3.57
CA ASP A 360 4.88 4.34 2.25
C ASP A 360 5.90 5.51 2.17
N TRP A 361 6.62 5.79 3.27
CA TRP A 361 7.55 6.90 3.40
C TRP A 361 8.99 6.41 3.62
N PRO A 362 9.65 5.89 2.57
CA PRO A 362 10.94 5.21 2.69
C PRO A 362 12.06 6.11 3.25
N ASN A 363 12.12 7.39 2.85
CA ASN A 363 13.08 8.35 3.40
C ASN A 363 12.90 8.54 4.91
N TYR A 364 11.65 8.57 5.40
CA TYR A 364 11.39 8.74 6.82
C TYR A 364 11.76 7.50 7.64
N LEU A 365 11.41 6.31 7.15
CA LEU A 365 11.83 5.03 7.75
C LEU A 365 13.35 4.89 7.80
N LYS A 366 14.02 5.24 6.70
CA LYS A 366 15.49 5.24 6.61
C LYS A 366 16.10 6.16 7.67
N CYS A 367 15.60 7.39 7.79
CA CYS A 367 16.10 8.35 8.78
C CYS A 367 15.81 7.93 10.22
N LEU A 368 14.63 7.36 10.51
CA LEU A 368 14.33 6.79 11.83
C LEU A 368 15.33 5.69 12.18
N ALA A 369 15.58 4.75 11.27
CA ALA A 369 16.54 3.68 11.47
C ALA A 369 17.99 4.20 11.63
N MET A 370 18.39 5.23 10.89
CA MET A 370 19.70 5.88 11.06
C MET A 370 19.87 6.48 12.45
N VAL A 371 18.86 7.19 12.95
CA VAL A 371 18.86 7.74 14.32
C VAL A 371 18.97 6.61 15.35
N LYS A 372 18.20 5.53 15.17
CA LYS A 372 18.24 4.37 16.08
C LYS A 372 19.57 3.64 16.07
N LYS A 373 20.19 3.47 14.90
CA LYS A 373 21.54 2.90 14.76
C LYS A 373 22.57 3.76 15.49
N ALA A 374 22.58 5.07 15.26
CA ALA A 374 23.50 5.98 15.92
C ALA A 374 23.32 5.96 17.45
N ALA A 375 22.07 5.95 17.95
CA ALA A 375 21.80 5.87 19.37
C ALA A 375 22.27 4.55 20.00
N ALA A 376 22.09 3.41 19.32
CA ALA A 376 22.58 2.12 19.79
C ALA A 376 24.12 2.10 19.92
N LEU A 377 24.84 2.67 18.94
CA LEU A 377 26.30 2.78 18.97
C LEU A 377 26.78 3.65 20.14
N VAL A 378 26.16 4.82 20.35
CA VAL A 378 26.50 5.71 21.47
C VAL A 378 26.23 5.04 22.81
N ASN A 379 25.09 4.37 22.96
CA ASN A 379 24.75 3.71 24.21
C ASN A 379 25.70 2.53 24.50
N ALA A 380 26.20 1.83 23.47
CA ALA A 380 27.25 0.82 23.64
C ALA A 380 28.59 1.43 24.05
N ASP A 381 29.02 2.52 23.39
CA ASP A 381 30.23 3.27 23.72
C ASP A 381 30.26 3.75 25.19
N LEU A 382 29.09 4.10 25.72
CA LEU A 382 28.92 4.56 27.10
C LEU A 382 28.67 3.42 28.10
N GLY A 383 28.62 2.16 27.63
CA GLY A 383 28.32 0.98 28.45
C GLY A 383 26.89 0.92 28.99
N ALA A 384 25.96 1.69 28.40
CA ALA A 384 24.56 1.72 28.79
C ALA A 384 23.76 0.53 28.25
N ILE A 385 24.19 -0.05 27.12
CA ILE A 385 23.69 -1.33 26.60
C ILE A 385 24.87 -2.24 26.22
N GLU A 386 24.67 -3.55 26.30
CA GLU A 386 25.73 -4.52 25.96
C GLU A 386 26.08 -4.49 24.47
N PRO A 387 27.36 -4.65 24.09
CA PRO A 387 27.78 -4.62 22.68
C PRO A 387 27.02 -5.60 21.76
N PRO A 388 26.75 -6.87 22.14
CA PRO A 388 25.98 -7.77 21.28
C PRO A 388 24.53 -7.30 21.01
N ILE A 389 23.91 -6.61 21.98
CA ILE A 389 22.58 -6.02 21.80
C ILE A 389 22.66 -4.86 20.80
N ALA A 390 23.64 -3.98 20.97
CA ALA A 390 23.83 -2.84 20.08
C ALA A 390 24.14 -3.28 18.64
N GLU A 391 24.99 -4.29 18.46
CA GLU A 391 25.31 -4.89 17.16
C GLU A 391 24.07 -5.46 16.46
N ALA A 392 23.22 -6.18 17.21
CA ALA A 392 21.98 -6.73 16.67
C ALA A 392 20.96 -5.62 16.28
N ILE A 393 20.85 -4.56 17.09
CA ILE A 393 20.02 -3.39 16.75
C ILE A 393 20.57 -2.69 15.49
N CYS A 394 21.89 -2.53 15.39
CA CYS A 394 22.53 -1.93 14.21
C CYS A 394 22.29 -2.76 12.94
N ALA A 395 22.39 -4.09 13.03
CA ALA A 395 22.10 -4.99 11.92
C ALA A 395 20.63 -4.90 11.47
N ALA A 396 19.69 -4.88 12.42
CA ALA A 396 18.27 -4.67 12.13
C ALA A 396 18.01 -3.29 11.49
N ALA A 397 18.65 -2.23 12.00
CA ALA A 397 18.52 -0.88 11.45
C ALA A 397 19.08 -0.81 10.02
N ASP A 398 20.19 -1.49 9.73
CA ASP A 398 20.75 -1.58 8.38
C ASP A 398 19.79 -2.28 7.40
N GLU A 399 19.02 -3.27 7.84
CA GLU A 399 17.98 -3.89 7.01
C GLU A 399 16.87 -2.88 6.66
N VAL A 400 16.45 -2.03 7.60
CA VAL A 400 15.47 -0.95 7.32
C VAL A 400 16.06 0.11 6.38
N ILE A 401 17.29 0.58 6.64
CA ILE A 401 17.99 1.58 5.83
C ILE A 401 18.13 1.11 4.37
N LYS A 402 18.36 -0.20 4.16
CA LYS A 402 18.51 -0.83 2.84
C LYS A 402 17.18 -1.27 2.22
N GLY A 403 16.04 -1.01 2.86
CA GLY A 403 14.71 -1.38 2.37
C GLY A 403 14.43 -2.89 2.34
N ARG A 404 15.13 -3.68 3.19
CA ARG A 404 14.96 -5.15 3.26
C ARG A 404 13.81 -5.58 4.17
N ILE A 405 13.37 -4.72 5.08
CA ILE A 405 12.16 -4.93 5.88
C ILE A 405 10.97 -4.36 5.12
N ALA A 406 10.00 -5.22 4.81
CA ALA A 406 8.85 -4.85 3.99
C ALA A 406 7.96 -3.77 4.65
N PRO A 407 7.33 -2.87 3.86
CA PRO A 407 6.45 -1.81 4.37
C PRO A 407 5.34 -2.25 5.33
N ARG A 408 4.82 -3.49 5.17
CA ARG A 408 3.79 -4.07 6.06
C ARG A 408 4.17 -4.11 7.54
N HIS A 409 5.46 -4.03 7.86
CA HIS A 409 5.95 -3.95 9.24
C HIS A 409 5.80 -2.55 9.85
N PHE A 410 5.38 -1.56 9.04
CA PHE A 410 5.20 -0.17 9.45
C PHE A 410 3.77 0.35 9.16
N PRO A 411 2.72 -0.29 9.71
CA PRO A 411 1.35 -0.06 9.28
C PRO A 411 0.68 1.17 9.91
N VAL A 412 1.40 1.96 10.72
CA VAL A 412 0.84 3.13 11.40
C VAL A 412 0.43 4.17 10.35
N CYS A 413 -0.78 4.71 10.47
CA CYS A 413 -1.27 5.78 9.62
C CYS A 413 -0.39 7.04 9.74
N THR A 414 -0.15 7.70 8.62
CA THR A 414 0.58 8.98 8.58
C THR A 414 -0.10 10.07 9.41
N LEU A 415 -1.43 10.03 9.51
CA LEU A 415 -2.23 10.85 10.41
C LEU A 415 -2.47 10.11 11.72
N GLN A 416 -1.79 10.53 12.78
CA GLN A 416 -1.87 9.89 14.09
C GLN A 416 -1.86 10.93 15.22
N GLY A 417 -2.49 10.58 16.34
CA GLY A 417 -2.46 11.38 17.56
C GLY A 417 -1.20 11.13 18.41
N GLY A 418 -0.97 12.01 19.39
CA GLY A 418 0.09 11.84 20.38
C GLY A 418 1.50 12.15 19.86
N GLY A 419 1.66 13.11 18.96
CA GLY A 419 2.97 13.64 18.57
C GLY A 419 3.91 12.65 17.86
N GLY A 420 3.38 11.56 17.30
CA GLY A 420 4.18 10.56 16.59
C GLY A 420 4.66 9.37 17.44
N VAL A 421 4.13 9.19 18.66
CA VAL A 421 4.49 8.05 19.54
C VAL A 421 4.28 6.70 18.84
N SER A 422 3.20 6.54 18.06
CA SER A 422 2.96 5.26 17.36
C SER A 422 4.02 4.98 16.29
N THR A 423 4.43 5.99 15.53
CA THR A 423 5.55 5.87 14.57
C THR A 423 6.85 5.49 15.28
N HIS A 424 7.13 6.15 16.40
CA HIS A 424 8.35 5.94 17.14
C HIS A 424 8.41 4.55 17.78
N MET A 425 7.33 4.12 18.44
CA MET A 425 7.24 2.78 18.98
C MET A 425 7.23 1.72 17.88
N ASN A 426 6.68 2.02 16.71
CA ASN A 426 6.72 1.09 15.59
C ASN A 426 8.13 0.77 15.13
N ILE A 427 9.00 1.77 14.95
CA ILE A 427 10.40 1.47 14.62
C ILE A 427 11.10 0.78 15.79
N ASN A 428 10.82 1.15 17.05
CA ASN A 428 11.42 0.50 18.22
C ASN A 428 11.08 -1.00 18.30
N GLU A 429 9.80 -1.36 18.14
CA GLU A 429 9.31 -2.75 18.20
C GLU A 429 9.84 -3.58 17.03
N VAL A 430 9.87 -3.02 15.82
CA VAL A 430 10.41 -3.70 14.64
C VAL A 430 11.89 -4.02 14.83
N LEU A 431 12.69 -3.04 15.25
CA LEU A 431 14.12 -3.25 15.49
C LEU A 431 14.36 -4.21 16.65
N ALA A 432 13.58 -4.12 17.74
CA ALA A 432 13.71 -5.01 18.89
C ALA A 432 13.41 -6.47 18.51
N ASN A 433 12.28 -6.74 17.84
CA ASN A 433 11.93 -8.10 17.44
C ASN A 433 12.93 -8.68 16.43
N ARG A 434 13.41 -7.86 15.49
CA ARG A 434 14.42 -8.31 14.52
C ARG A 434 15.77 -8.58 15.21
N ALA A 435 16.19 -7.73 16.14
CA ALA A 435 17.40 -7.94 16.93
C ALA A 435 17.31 -9.19 17.83
N ASN A 436 16.15 -9.48 18.43
CA ASN A 436 15.94 -10.74 19.15
C ASN A 436 16.02 -11.94 18.23
N GLU A 437 15.47 -11.87 17.03
CA GLU A 437 15.56 -12.97 16.07
C GLU A 437 17.02 -13.25 15.68
N ILE A 438 17.82 -12.19 15.49
CA ILE A 438 19.27 -12.31 15.22
C ILE A 438 20.01 -12.98 16.40
N LEU A 439 19.68 -12.62 17.65
CA LEU A 439 20.40 -13.10 18.84
C LEU A 439 19.91 -14.44 19.38
N THR A 440 18.63 -14.78 19.17
CA THR A 440 17.96 -15.91 19.83
C THR A 440 17.29 -16.88 18.86
N GLY A 441 17.22 -16.54 17.57
CA GLY A 441 16.53 -17.33 16.55
C GLY A 441 15.00 -17.19 16.54
N ARG A 442 14.42 -16.31 17.38
CA ARG A 442 12.98 -16.04 17.43
C ARG A 442 12.65 -14.59 17.75
N THR A 443 11.48 -14.13 17.30
CA THR A 443 10.91 -12.83 17.70
C THR A 443 10.42 -12.87 19.15
N GLY A 444 10.37 -11.72 19.81
CA GLY A 444 10.03 -11.56 21.22
C GLY A 444 10.89 -10.45 21.84
N TYR A 445 10.82 -10.31 23.16
CA TYR A 445 11.60 -9.32 23.92
C TYR A 445 12.50 -9.97 24.97
N ASP A 446 12.98 -11.19 24.70
CA ASP A 446 13.78 -12.00 25.64
C ASP A 446 15.14 -11.35 25.97
N ARG A 447 15.81 -10.75 24.97
CA ARG A 447 17.12 -10.08 25.14
C ARG A 447 17.11 -8.61 24.75
N VAL A 448 16.29 -8.21 23.77
CA VAL A 448 16.21 -6.80 23.33
C VAL A 448 14.80 -6.27 23.57
N HIS A 449 14.70 -5.24 24.39
CA HIS A 449 13.43 -4.57 24.72
C HIS A 449 13.30 -3.27 23.91
N PRO A 450 12.13 -2.97 23.31
CA PRO A 450 11.94 -1.76 22.50
C PRO A 450 12.17 -0.47 23.27
N ASN A 451 11.84 -0.43 24.57
CA ASN A 451 12.06 0.78 25.39
C ASN A 451 13.46 0.80 26.00
N ASP A 452 13.87 -0.28 26.66
CA ASP A 452 15.07 -0.25 27.52
C ASP A 452 16.37 -0.27 26.72
N HIS A 453 16.32 -0.80 25.50
CA HIS A 453 17.49 -0.96 24.63
C HIS A 453 17.38 -0.10 23.38
N VAL A 454 16.35 -0.31 22.54
CA VAL A 454 16.23 0.41 21.25
C VAL A 454 15.94 1.90 21.47
N ASN A 455 15.13 2.23 22.47
CA ASN A 455 14.80 3.60 22.84
C ASN A 455 15.67 4.18 23.98
N HIS A 456 16.77 3.51 24.36
CA HIS A 456 17.60 4.00 25.45
C HIS A 456 18.14 5.42 25.16
N SER A 457 18.13 6.30 26.17
CA SER A 457 18.52 7.72 26.07
C SER A 457 17.73 8.57 25.07
N GLN A 458 16.49 8.20 24.73
CA GLN A 458 15.69 8.86 23.70
C GLN A 458 14.24 9.11 24.13
N SER A 459 13.60 10.10 23.51
CA SER A 459 12.16 10.33 23.58
C SER A 459 11.55 10.26 22.19
N THR A 460 10.22 10.15 22.11
CA THR A 460 9.53 10.42 20.85
C THR A 460 9.85 11.83 20.37
N ASN A 461 9.75 12.81 21.25
CA ASN A 461 9.73 14.21 20.89
C ASN A 461 11.01 14.65 20.17
N ASP A 462 12.18 14.14 20.55
CA ASP A 462 13.42 14.44 19.84
C ASP A 462 13.65 13.53 18.62
N VAL A 463 13.34 12.23 18.71
CA VAL A 463 13.63 11.26 17.64
C VAL A 463 12.77 11.48 16.40
N VAL A 464 11.44 11.56 16.52
CA VAL A 464 10.58 11.70 15.32
C VAL A 464 10.81 13.05 14.65
N ILE A 465 11.05 14.12 15.41
CA ILE A 465 11.38 15.43 14.83
C ILE A 465 12.74 15.37 14.11
N ALA A 466 13.77 14.82 14.75
CA ALA A 466 15.10 14.70 14.12
C ALA A 466 15.06 13.85 12.85
N ALA A 467 14.42 12.68 12.91
CA ALA A 467 14.28 11.81 11.75
C ALA A 467 13.45 12.44 10.63
N PHE A 468 12.40 13.21 10.98
CA PHE A 468 11.60 13.91 9.99
C PHE A 468 12.38 15.04 9.32
N ARG A 469 13.17 15.82 10.07
CA ARG A 469 14.04 16.85 9.48
C ARG A 469 15.07 16.23 8.54
N LEU A 470 15.70 15.12 8.93
CA LEU A 470 16.58 14.36 8.02
C LEU A 470 15.84 13.87 6.77
N ALA A 471 14.62 13.36 6.93
CA ALA A 471 13.82 12.92 5.79
C ALA A 471 13.46 14.08 4.87
N MET A 472 13.10 15.25 5.42
CA MET A 472 12.84 16.45 4.65
C MET A 472 14.06 16.94 3.88
N HIS A 473 15.27 16.83 4.44
CA HIS A 473 16.49 17.09 3.68
C HIS A 473 16.53 16.21 2.42
N LEU A 474 16.29 14.90 2.54
CA LEU A 474 16.29 13.98 1.40
C LEU A 474 15.18 14.31 0.39
N GLU A 475 13.95 14.55 0.84
CA GLU A 475 12.81 14.90 -0.05
C GLU A 475 13.07 16.23 -0.80
N LEU A 476 13.70 17.20 -0.15
CA LEU A 476 14.09 18.46 -0.79
C LEU A 476 15.21 18.26 -1.82
N MET A 477 16.19 17.40 -1.55
CA MET A 477 17.22 17.06 -2.53
C MET A 477 16.64 16.35 -3.76
N ASP A 478 15.73 15.41 -3.55
CA ASP A 478 15.01 14.73 -4.65
C ASP A 478 14.21 15.73 -5.50
N LEU A 479 13.52 16.68 -4.85
CA LEU A 479 12.81 17.75 -5.53
C LEU A 479 13.75 18.68 -6.31
N ILE A 480 14.91 19.04 -5.76
CA ILE A 480 15.90 19.86 -6.46
C ILE A 480 16.38 19.16 -7.73
N VAL A 481 16.66 17.86 -7.67
CA VAL A 481 17.05 17.06 -8.86
C VAL A 481 15.95 17.10 -9.92
N ALA A 482 14.69 16.93 -9.51
CA ALA A 482 13.55 16.99 -10.43
C ALA A 482 13.35 18.37 -11.07
N LEU A 483 13.55 19.45 -10.30
CA LEU A 483 13.44 20.82 -10.80
C LEU A 483 14.59 21.18 -11.74
N ARG A 484 15.79 20.63 -11.56
CA ARG A 484 16.91 20.80 -12.50
C ARG A 484 16.62 20.24 -13.88
N ILE A 485 15.91 19.10 -13.97
CA ILE A 485 15.46 18.56 -15.26
C ILE A 485 14.56 19.57 -15.99
N LEU A 486 13.69 20.28 -15.25
CA LEU A 486 12.86 21.34 -15.83
C LEU A 486 13.67 22.60 -16.16
N GLU A 487 14.63 22.95 -15.31
CA GLU A 487 15.56 24.07 -15.53
C GLU A 487 16.31 23.90 -16.86
N ASP A 488 16.91 22.73 -17.09
CA ASP A 488 17.68 22.42 -18.29
C ASP A 488 16.84 22.59 -19.56
N VAL A 489 15.62 22.03 -19.58
CA VAL A 489 14.71 22.13 -20.74
C VAL A 489 14.26 23.59 -20.97
N LEU A 490 13.99 24.35 -19.90
CA LEU A 490 13.62 25.75 -20.03
C LEU A 490 14.79 26.61 -20.54
N GLU A 491 16.02 26.29 -20.13
CA GLU A 491 17.23 26.95 -20.64
C GLU A 491 17.45 26.65 -22.13
N GLU A 492 17.33 25.39 -22.54
CA GLU A 492 17.38 25.01 -23.95
C GLU A 492 16.35 25.77 -24.79
N LYS A 493 15.11 25.86 -24.33
CA LYS A 493 14.05 26.60 -25.03
C LYS A 493 14.27 28.11 -25.03
N THR A 494 14.82 28.67 -23.95
CA THR A 494 15.22 30.07 -23.89
C THR A 494 16.23 30.41 -24.99
N VAL A 495 17.23 29.53 -25.20
CA VAL A 495 18.24 29.69 -26.25
C VAL A 495 17.65 29.45 -27.64
N ALA A 496 16.85 28.39 -27.81
CA ALA A 496 16.25 28.04 -29.09
C ALA A 496 15.33 29.15 -29.62
N TYR A 497 14.60 29.83 -28.73
CA TYR A 497 13.64 30.86 -29.09
C TYR A 497 14.20 32.28 -28.99
N LYS A 498 15.53 32.43 -28.85
CA LYS A 498 16.17 33.73 -28.65
C LYS A 498 15.89 34.74 -29.77
N ASP A 499 15.69 34.26 -31.01
CA ASP A 499 15.48 35.07 -32.21
C ASP A 499 14.04 35.00 -32.76
N VAL A 500 13.11 34.38 -32.02
CA VAL A 500 11.70 34.32 -32.40
C VAL A 500 10.98 35.53 -31.81
N VAL A 501 10.45 36.42 -32.65
CA VAL A 501 9.67 37.58 -32.20
C VAL A 501 8.19 37.24 -32.13
N LYS A 502 7.51 37.77 -31.12
CA LYS A 502 6.06 37.69 -30.94
C LYS A 502 5.51 38.98 -30.34
N VAL A 503 4.20 39.17 -30.42
CA VAL A 503 3.50 40.20 -29.65
C VAL A 503 3.42 39.79 -28.17
N SER A 504 3.76 40.68 -27.24
CA SER A 504 3.47 40.45 -25.81
C SER A 504 2.04 40.83 -25.47
N ARG A 505 1.49 40.29 -24.37
CA ARG A 505 0.15 40.64 -23.90
C ARG A 505 0.15 41.09 -22.44
N THR A 506 -0.47 42.23 -22.19
CA THR A 506 -0.75 42.74 -20.83
C THR A 506 -2.24 42.91 -20.68
N CYS A 507 -2.83 42.41 -19.59
CA CYS A 507 -4.30 42.36 -19.43
C CYS A 507 -5.00 41.59 -20.58
N LEU A 508 -4.32 40.60 -21.17
CA LEU A 508 -4.76 39.86 -22.37
C LEU A 508 -4.97 40.74 -23.62
N GLN A 509 -4.46 41.98 -23.62
CA GLN A 509 -4.46 42.87 -24.77
C GLN A 509 -3.07 42.95 -25.39
N ASP A 510 -3.00 43.15 -26.70
CA ASP A 510 -1.75 43.28 -27.44
C ASP A 510 -0.92 44.44 -26.90
N ALA A 511 0.36 44.19 -26.67
CA ALA A 511 1.35 45.16 -26.24
C ALA A 511 2.49 45.22 -27.26
N VAL A 512 3.69 45.58 -26.82
CA VAL A 512 4.86 45.71 -27.70
C VAL A 512 5.49 44.34 -28.01
N PRO A 513 6.26 44.21 -29.11
CA PRO A 513 6.97 42.98 -29.43
C PRO A 513 7.98 42.58 -28.35
N ILE A 514 8.13 41.26 -28.15
CA ILE A 514 9.18 40.63 -27.35
C ILE A 514 9.75 39.43 -28.12
N ARG A 515 10.87 38.89 -27.66
CA ARG A 515 11.37 37.59 -28.12
C ARG A 515 10.77 36.49 -27.27
N LEU A 516 10.35 35.40 -27.88
CA LEU A 516 9.84 34.23 -27.15
C LEU A 516 10.90 33.66 -26.19
N GLY A 517 12.19 33.78 -26.52
CA GLY A 517 13.28 33.48 -25.59
C GLY A 517 13.29 34.39 -24.35
N GLN A 518 12.89 35.67 -24.45
CA GLN A 518 12.74 36.53 -23.27
C GLN A 518 11.60 36.03 -22.37
N GLU A 519 10.47 35.60 -22.96
CA GLU A 519 9.34 35.02 -22.22
C GLU A 519 9.73 33.72 -21.50
N PHE A 520 10.42 32.80 -22.18
CA PHE A 520 10.93 31.57 -21.59
C PHE A 520 12.01 31.81 -20.52
N SER A 521 12.84 32.84 -20.67
CA SER A 521 13.78 33.22 -19.61
C SER A 521 13.06 33.66 -18.32
N ALA A 522 11.88 34.26 -18.44
CA ALA A 522 11.04 34.64 -17.32
C ALA A 522 10.36 33.43 -16.64
N TYR A 523 10.14 32.34 -17.38
CA TYR A 523 9.71 31.04 -16.83
C TYR A 523 10.84 30.31 -16.09
N LEU A 524 12.07 30.39 -16.59
CA LEU A 524 13.27 29.79 -15.99
C LEU A 524 13.66 30.46 -14.67
N ALA A 525 13.60 31.79 -14.61
CA ALA A 525 14.05 32.57 -13.46
C ALA A 525 13.44 32.16 -12.09
N PRO A 526 12.11 31.95 -11.92
CA PRO A 526 11.53 31.49 -10.66
C PRO A 526 11.97 30.08 -10.25
N ILE A 527 12.23 29.18 -11.20
CA ILE A 527 12.73 27.82 -10.91
C ILE A 527 14.11 27.90 -10.27
N ARG A 528 15.02 28.69 -10.87
CA ARG A 528 16.36 28.97 -10.33
C ARG A 528 16.33 29.58 -8.93
N ARG A 529 15.41 30.52 -8.69
CA ARG A 529 15.23 31.11 -7.35
C ARG A 529 14.72 30.06 -6.35
N GLY A 530 13.75 29.25 -6.75
CA GLY A 530 13.21 28.16 -5.95
C GLY A 530 14.27 27.17 -5.52
N ILE A 531 15.07 26.65 -6.47
CA ILE A 531 16.16 25.70 -6.21
C ILE A 531 17.14 26.24 -5.14
N ARG A 532 17.56 27.51 -5.24
CA ARG A 532 18.46 28.11 -4.25
C ARG A 532 17.85 28.19 -2.85
N LEU A 533 16.56 28.46 -2.75
CA LEU A 533 15.87 28.50 -1.46
C LEU A 533 15.71 27.09 -0.88
N LEU A 534 15.32 26.12 -1.70
CA LEU A 534 15.21 24.72 -1.27
C LEU A 534 16.56 24.19 -0.77
N ASP A 535 17.67 24.50 -1.45
CA ASP A 535 19.02 24.10 -1.05
C ASP A 535 19.39 24.66 0.34
N LYS A 536 19.12 25.95 0.57
CA LYS A 536 19.28 26.59 1.89
C LYS A 536 18.47 25.86 2.97
N TYR A 537 17.21 25.53 2.71
CA TYR A 537 16.36 24.87 3.71
C TYR A 537 16.71 23.40 3.92
N ALA A 538 17.17 22.70 2.88
CA ALA A 538 17.67 21.35 2.99
C ALA A 538 18.86 21.31 3.97
N ILE A 539 19.76 22.29 3.93
CA ILE A 539 20.86 22.42 4.91
C ILE A 539 20.31 22.72 6.32
N ALA A 540 19.34 23.63 6.45
CA ALA A 540 18.74 23.97 7.75
C ALA A 540 18.05 22.77 8.44
N CYS A 541 17.53 21.82 7.65
CA CYS A 541 16.98 20.57 8.16
C CYS A 541 18.03 19.69 8.86
N LEU A 542 19.34 19.89 8.65
CA LEU A 542 20.39 19.08 9.28
C LEU A 542 20.75 19.54 10.71
N GLU A 543 20.13 20.60 11.22
CA GLU A 543 20.17 20.97 12.64
C GLU A 543 19.09 20.19 13.42
N LEU A 544 19.47 19.33 14.37
CA LEU A 544 18.57 18.33 14.95
C LEU A 544 18.42 18.48 16.48
N PRO A 545 17.24 18.16 17.06
CA PRO A 545 16.97 18.25 18.49
C PRO A 545 17.42 17.01 19.29
N LEU A 546 18.27 16.13 18.76
CA LEU A 546 18.63 14.87 19.43
C LEU A 546 19.25 15.10 20.80
N GLY A 547 18.73 14.38 21.80
CA GLY A 547 19.10 14.52 23.20
C GLY A 547 18.33 15.63 23.93
N ALA A 548 17.32 16.23 23.29
CA ALA A 548 16.33 17.05 23.98
C ALA A 548 15.44 16.20 24.91
N THR A 549 15.29 14.90 24.63
CA THR A 549 14.43 13.96 25.34
C THR A 549 12.97 14.45 25.38
N ALA A 550 12.34 14.48 26.56
CA ALA A 550 10.93 14.81 26.68
C ALA A 550 10.61 16.27 26.31
N VAL A 551 11.40 17.23 26.81
CA VAL A 551 11.03 18.66 26.76
C VAL A 551 12.19 19.62 26.45
N GLY A 552 13.41 19.13 26.20
CA GLY A 552 14.59 19.98 25.92
C GLY A 552 15.70 19.91 26.95
N THR A 553 15.44 19.34 28.14
CA THR A 553 16.39 19.29 29.26
C THR A 553 17.46 18.22 29.13
N GLY A 554 17.24 17.20 28.29
CA GLY A 554 18.10 16.02 28.22
C GLY A 554 17.98 15.07 29.40
N LEU A 555 16.86 15.12 30.15
CA LEU A 555 16.63 14.22 31.27
C LEU A 555 16.70 12.74 30.83
N GLY A 556 17.54 11.96 31.49
CA GLY A 556 17.69 10.52 31.25
C GLY A 556 18.81 10.13 30.30
N ILE A 557 19.57 11.08 29.72
CA ILE A 557 20.75 10.75 28.91
C ILE A 557 22.01 10.66 29.78
N GLY A 558 22.91 9.72 29.44
CA GLY A 558 24.21 9.58 30.09
C GLY A 558 25.19 10.70 29.74
N SER A 559 26.16 10.94 30.64
CA SER A 559 27.28 11.86 30.37
C SER A 559 28.03 11.43 29.09
N GLY A 560 28.25 12.38 28.17
CA GLY A 560 28.91 12.11 26.89
C GLY A 560 27.98 11.64 25.75
N TYR A 561 26.67 11.47 25.99
CA TYR A 561 25.73 11.10 24.92
C TYR A 561 25.68 12.16 23.81
N ILE A 562 25.46 13.43 24.18
CA ILE A 562 25.37 14.56 23.25
C ILE A 562 26.65 14.75 22.44
N THR A 563 27.82 14.53 23.04
CA THR A 563 29.10 14.74 22.36
C THR A 563 29.40 13.67 21.31
N ARG A 564 28.75 12.50 21.38
CA ARG A 564 28.98 11.36 20.49
C ARG A 564 27.87 11.15 19.46
N ILE A 565 26.62 11.44 19.80
CA ILE A 565 25.46 11.12 18.93
C ILE A 565 25.53 11.78 17.55
N PHE A 566 25.98 13.03 17.47
CA PHE A 566 26.10 13.73 16.19
C PHE A 566 27.23 13.17 15.31
N SER A 567 28.34 12.73 15.92
CA SER A 567 29.43 12.07 15.18
C SER A 567 28.95 10.74 14.60
N HIS A 568 28.38 9.86 15.44
CA HIS A 568 27.86 8.57 14.99
C HIS A 568 26.75 8.72 13.96
N LEU A 569 25.86 9.71 14.12
CA LEU A 569 24.81 9.96 13.14
C LEU A 569 25.38 10.49 11.82
N ALA A 570 26.42 11.33 11.84
CA ALA A 570 27.09 11.77 10.62
C ALA A 570 27.72 10.57 9.88
N ASP A 571 28.41 9.67 10.60
CA ASP A 571 29.01 8.47 10.03
C ASP A 571 27.95 7.51 9.44
N VAL A 572 26.83 7.33 10.14
CA VAL A 572 25.73 6.44 9.71
C VAL A 572 24.96 7.02 8.52
N SER A 573 24.70 8.32 8.53
CA SER A 573 23.86 8.98 7.51
C SER A 573 24.64 9.43 6.28
N GLY A 574 25.94 9.70 6.43
CA GLY A 574 26.75 10.40 5.43
C GLY A 574 26.44 11.89 5.32
N LEU A 575 25.72 12.47 6.29
CA LEU A 575 25.27 13.87 6.28
C LEU A 575 25.95 14.68 7.39
N GLY A 576 26.27 15.94 7.10
CA GLY A 576 26.82 16.89 8.07
C GLY A 576 25.76 17.40 9.05
N VAL A 577 25.40 16.58 10.03
CA VAL A 577 24.38 16.90 11.04
C VAL A 577 24.93 17.76 12.17
N LEU A 578 24.11 18.69 12.66
CA LEU A 578 24.47 19.61 13.74
C LEU A 578 23.47 19.52 14.89
N LYS A 579 23.94 19.77 16.10
CA LYS A 579 23.08 19.93 17.27
C LYS A 579 22.34 21.26 17.18
N SER A 580 21.05 21.24 17.46
CA SER A 580 20.30 22.48 17.65
C SER A 580 20.88 23.37 18.74
N SER A 581 21.00 24.65 18.42
CA SER A 581 21.43 25.69 19.34
C SER A 581 20.49 25.86 20.54
N ASN A 582 19.20 25.57 20.38
CA ASN A 582 18.21 25.56 21.45
C ASN A 582 17.24 24.37 21.31
N LEU A 583 17.40 23.39 22.20
CA LEU A 583 16.61 22.16 22.19
C LEU A 583 15.14 22.39 22.54
N PHE A 584 14.80 23.40 23.35
CA PHE A 584 13.41 23.73 23.68
C PHE A 584 12.68 24.30 22.46
N ASP A 585 13.33 25.25 21.79
CA ASP A 585 12.85 25.88 20.56
C ASP A 585 12.57 24.84 19.48
N SER A 586 13.50 23.91 19.25
CA SER A 586 13.36 22.89 18.20
C SER A 586 12.25 21.87 18.43
N LEU A 587 11.73 21.73 19.66
CA LEU A 587 10.55 20.92 19.94
C LEU A 587 9.24 21.70 19.79
N GLN A 588 9.28 23.02 20.00
CA GLN A 588 8.10 23.89 20.09
C GLN A 588 7.75 24.54 18.76
N ASN A 589 8.76 25.06 18.06
CA ASN A 589 8.57 25.95 16.91
C ASN A 589 8.74 25.19 15.59
N GLY A 590 7.87 25.52 14.63
CA GLY A 590 7.84 24.92 13.30
C GLY A 590 8.00 25.94 12.17
N ASP A 591 8.59 27.10 12.44
CA ASP A 591 8.74 28.19 11.46
C ASP A 591 9.57 27.80 10.23
N LEU A 592 10.59 26.94 10.39
CA LEU A 592 11.31 26.34 9.26
C LEU A 592 10.36 25.62 8.30
N PHE A 593 9.36 24.91 8.82
CA PHE A 593 8.38 24.19 8.00
C PHE A 593 7.43 25.14 7.26
N ILE A 594 7.07 26.28 7.86
CA ILE A 594 6.35 27.35 7.14
C ILE A 594 7.22 27.90 6.01
N GLN A 595 8.50 28.14 6.24
CA GLN A 595 9.42 28.68 5.22
C GLN A 595 9.58 27.71 4.03
N ILE A 596 9.72 26.41 4.32
CA ILE A 596 9.75 25.35 3.30
C ILE A 596 8.42 25.35 2.55
N SER A 597 7.29 25.27 3.26
CA SER A 597 5.96 25.23 2.66
C SER A 597 5.68 26.44 1.76
N GLY A 598 6.00 27.65 2.23
CA GLY A 598 5.85 28.88 1.46
C GLY A 598 6.70 28.90 0.19
N THR A 599 7.88 28.28 0.23
CA THR A 599 8.75 28.11 -0.94
C THR A 599 8.16 27.11 -1.93
N LEU A 600 7.66 25.96 -1.45
CA LEU A 600 6.95 24.99 -2.28
C LEU A 600 5.72 25.62 -2.95
N LYS A 601 4.93 26.40 -2.21
CA LYS A 601 3.83 27.20 -2.75
C LYS A 601 4.30 28.18 -3.84
N SER A 602 5.37 28.92 -3.60
CA SER A 602 5.91 29.87 -4.57
C SER A 602 6.35 29.19 -5.88
N ILE A 603 7.02 28.04 -5.78
CA ILE A 603 7.39 27.23 -6.94
C ILE A 603 6.14 26.73 -7.66
N ALA A 604 5.20 26.11 -6.94
CA ALA A 604 4.00 25.51 -7.53
C ALA A 604 3.11 26.55 -8.23
N THR A 605 2.93 27.73 -7.62
CA THR A 605 2.21 28.86 -8.25
C THR A 605 2.92 29.42 -9.47
N SER A 606 4.26 29.45 -9.48
CA SER A 606 5.04 29.84 -10.66
C SER A 606 4.87 28.83 -11.80
N LEU A 607 4.89 27.53 -11.49
CA LEU A 607 4.60 26.46 -12.44
C LEU A 607 3.17 26.56 -12.97
N SER A 608 2.20 26.84 -12.11
CA SER A 608 0.79 27.02 -12.48
C SER A 608 0.59 28.21 -13.41
N LYS A 609 1.26 29.34 -13.14
CA LYS A 609 1.24 30.50 -14.04
C LYS A 609 1.79 30.13 -15.41
N MET A 610 2.95 29.49 -15.47
CA MET A 610 3.56 29.02 -16.71
C MET A 610 2.62 28.05 -17.47
N ALA A 611 2.03 27.08 -16.79
CA ALA A 611 1.06 26.17 -17.37
C ALA A 611 -0.16 26.91 -17.94
N THR A 612 -0.68 27.91 -17.24
CA THR A 612 -1.78 28.75 -17.73
C THR A 612 -1.40 29.53 -18.98
N ASP A 613 -0.21 30.15 -19.01
CA ASP A 613 0.28 30.83 -20.21
C ASP A 613 0.37 29.87 -21.39
N LEU A 614 0.97 28.69 -21.21
CA LEU A 614 1.10 27.70 -22.30
C LEU A 614 -0.27 27.28 -22.84
N ARG A 615 -1.30 27.15 -21.99
CA ARG A 615 -2.67 26.85 -22.41
C ARG A 615 -3.29 27.99 -23.24
N ILE A 616 -3.01 29.23 -22.87
CA ILE A 616 -3.48 30.41 -23.61
C ILE A 616 -2.77 30.49 -24.97
N LEU A 617 -1.44 30.36 -24.98
CA LEU A 617 -0.63 30.42 -26.20
C LEU A 617 -0.91 29.26 -27.16
N SER A 618 -1.40 28.12 -26.64
CA SER A 618 -1.79 26.95 -27.43
C SER A 618 -3.29 26.89 -27.76
N SER A 619 -4.04 27.97 -27.51
CA SER A 619 -5.47 28.03 -27.83
C SER A 619 -5.71 28.26 -29.33
N SER A 620 -6.96 28.24 -29.80
CA SER A 620 -7.30 28.41 -31.22
C SER A 620 -6.57 29.61 -31.85
N ASN A 621 -6.00 29.46 -33.05
CA ASN A 621 -4.98 30.37 -33.63
C ASN A 621 -3.73 30.50 -32.75
N ALA A 622 -3.07 29.36 -32.53
CA ALA A 622 -2.02 29.19 -31.54
C ALA A 622 -0.66 29.72 -32.01
N GLU A 623 0.01 30.51 -31.16
CA GLU A 623 1.45 30.84 -31.33
C GLU A 623 2.32 29.61 -31.14
N ILE A 624 1.89 28.67 -30.28
CA ILE A 624 2.63 27.45 -29.98
C ILE A 624 1.73 26.22 -30.06
N ARG A 625 2.32 25.09 -30.41
CA ARG A 625 1.65 23.78 -30.38
C ARG A 625 2.30 22.93 -29.30
N LEU A 626 1.48 22.42 -28.39
CA LEU A 626 1.92 21.52 -27.33
C LEU A 626 1.86 20.06 -27.83
N PRO A 627 2.74 19.17 -27.34
CA PRO A 627 2.69 17.75 -27.68
C PRO A 627 1.33 17.09 -27.38
N ALA A 628 0.84 16.28 -28.31
CA ALA A 628 -0.39 15.51 -28.14
C ALA A 628 -0.13 14.25 -27.30
N VAL A 629 -0.45 14.32 -26.00
CA VAL A 629 -0.20 13.21 -25.05
C VAL A 629 -1.37 12.24 -24.88
N GLN A 630 -2.60 12.66 -25.24
CA GLN A 630 -3.80 11.83 -25.23
C GLN A 630 -4.91 12.45 -26.10
N ALA A 631 -5.92 11.65 -26.46
CA ALA A 631 -7.13 12.16 -27.10
C ALA A 631 -7.86 13.11 -26.13
N GLY A 632 -8.24 14.30 -26.61
CA GLY A 632 -8.83 15.38 -25.81
C GLY A 632 -10.36 15.30 -25.67
N SER A 633 -11.03 14.42 -26.40
CA SER A 633 -12.47 14.22 -26.29
C SER A 633 -12.86 12.81 -26.72
N SER A 634 -13.76 12.19 -25.97
CA SER A 634 -14.41 10.95 -26.37
C SER A 634 -15.39 11.13 -27.53
N PHE A 635 -15.82 12.37 -27.81
CA PHE A 635 -16.85 12.67 -28.81
C PHE A 635 -16.30 13.41 -30.04
N MET A 636 -15.34 14.32 -29.88
CA MET A 636 -14.77 15.12 -30.98
C MET A 636 -13.48 14.47 -31.52
N PRO A 637 -13.52 13.79 -32.68
CA PRO A 637 -12.33 13.17 -33.25
C PRO A 637 -11.28 14.23 -33.57
N GLY A 638 -10.01 13.95 -33.25
CA GLY A 638 -8.89 14.84 -33.53
C GLY A 638 -8.68 16.00 -32.54
N LYS A 639 -9.59 16.22 -31.57
CA LYS A 639 -9.35 17.23 -30.52
C LYS A 639 -8.24 16.77 -29.58
N VAL A 640 -7.27 17.64 -29.31
CA VAL A 640 -6.19 17.44 -28.33
C VAL A 640 -6.26 18.56 -27.30
N ASN A 641 -6.20 18.20 -26.00
CA ASN A 641 -6.24 19.17 -24.89
C ASN A 641 -4.84 19.32 -24.25
N PRO A 642 -4.55 20.46 -23.61
CA PRO A 642 -3.31 20.69 -22.88
C PRO A 642 -3.31 20.00 -21.50
N ALA A 643 -3.43 18.67 -21.48
CA ALA A 643 -3.63 17.88 -20.26
C ALA A 643 -2.48 17.98 -19.25
N ILE A 644 -1.22 18.10 -19.71
CA ILE A 644 -0.07 18.24 -18.81
C ILE A 644 -0.08 19.60 -18.08
N PRO A 645 -0.24 20.75 -18.77
CA PRO A 645 -0.50 22.02 -18.08
C PRO A 645 -1.66 21.96 -17.06
N GLU A 646 -2.77 21.31 -17.40
CA GLU A 646 -3.92 21.16 -16.49
C GLU A 646 -3.58 20.36 -15.23
N LEU A 647 -2.74 19.31 -15.34
CA LEU A 647 -2.20 18.58 -14.20
C LEU A 647 -1.35 19.49 -13.30
N ILE A 648 -0.49 20.32 -13.89
CA ILE A 648 0.37 21.26 -13.15
C ILE A 648 -0.47 22.29 -12.38
N ASN A 649 -1.55 22.80 -12.98
CA ASN A 649 -2.48 23.68 -12.28
C ASN A 649 -3.11 23.00 -11.05
N GLN A 650 -3.59 21.76 -11.19
CA GLN A 650 -4.20 21.00 -10.09
C GLN A 650 -3.22 20.74 -8.94
N ILE A 651 -1.98 20.35 -9.26
CA ILE A 651 -0.94 20.14 -8.25
C ILE A 651 -0.67 21.43 -7.48
N ALA A 652 -0.61 22.58 -8.16
CA ALA A 652 -0.41 23.84 -7.49
C ALA A 652 -1.55 24.20 -6.52
N TYR A 653 -2.79 23.87 -6.86
CA TYR A 653 -3.93 24.06 -5.95
C TYR A 653 -3.81 23.20 -4.70
N LEU A 654 -3.41 21.93 -4.84
CA LEU A 654 -3.16 21.04 -3.71
C LEU A 654 -2.00 21.53 -2.82
N VAL A 655 -0.89 21.96 -3.41
CA VAL A 655 0.25 22.51 -2.66
C VAL A 655 -0.16 23.75 -1.88
N CYS A 656 -0.97 24.64 -2.45
CA CYS A 656 -1.51 25.79 -1.74
C CYS A 656 -2.44 25.39 -0.57
N GLY A 657 -3.25 24.35 -0.74
CA GLY A 657 -4.07 23.79 0.34
C GLY A 657 -3.22 23.22 1.48
N ASN A 658 -2.20 22.45 1.13
CA ASN A 658 -1.23 21.90 2.08
C ASN A 658 -0.48 22.99 2.83
N ASP A 659 -0.17 24.12 2.19
CA ASP A 659 0.46 25.27 2.86
C ASP A 659 -0.42 25.87 3.97
N VAL A 660 -1.73 25.95 3.75
CA VAL A 660 -2.67 26.37 4.78
C VAL A 660 -2.68 25.34 5.93
N THR A 661 -2.69 24.05 5.62
CA THR A 661 -2.62 22.99 6.64
C THR A 661 -1.34 23.08 7.48
N VAL A 662 -0.17 23.27 6.85
CA VAL A 662 1.10 23.46 7.56
C VAL A 662 1.06 24.70 8.43
N THR A 663 0.54 25.81 7.91
CA THR A 663 0.41 27.07 8.67
C THR A 663 -0.40 26.88 9.94
N MET A 664 -1.57 26.23 9.84
CA MET A 664 -2.43 25.97 11.01
C MET A 664 -1.78 25.00 12.01
N ALA A 665 -1.08 23.97 11.52
CA ALA A 665 -0.42 23.01 12.39
C ALA A 665 0.79 23.60 13.13
N VAL A 666 1.51 24.55 12.52
CA VAL A 666 2.59 25.28 13.19
C VAL A 666 2.04 26.25 14.23
N GLU A 667 0.98 27.00 13.90
CA GLU A 667 0.32 27.92 14.84
C GLU A 667 -0.23 27.19 16.07
N GLY A 668 -0.81 26.01 15.88
CA GLY A 668 -1.38 25.21 16.97
C GLY A 668 -0.37 24.57 17.93
N GLY A 669 0.92 24.91 17.87
CA GLY A 669 1.91 24.40 18.84
C GLY A 669 1.58 24.79 20.28
N GLU A 670 1.76 23.87 21.24
CA GLU A 670 1.32 24.04 22.62
C GLU A 670 2.48 23.92 23.61
N LEU A 671 2.73 24.98 24.38
CA LEU A 671 3.71 25.00 25.46
C LEU A 671 5.10 24.50 25.03
N ASN A 672 5.49 23.28 25.41
CA ASN A 672 6.82 22.72 25.24
C ASN A 672 6.99 21.77 24.04
N LEU A 673 5.93 21.55 23.25
CA LEU A 673 5.96 20.65 22.10
C LEU A 673 4.90 21.03 21.06
N ASN A 674 5.26 21.04 19.79
CA ASN A 674 4.25 20.99 18.73
C ASN A 674 3.83 19.53 18.50
N VAL A 675 2.58 19.18 18.82
CA VAL A 675 2.07 17.80 18.67
C VAL A 675 1.56 17.50 17.25
N TRP A 676 1.46 18.51 16.39
CA TRP A 676 0.88 18.43 15.05
C TRP A 676 1.89 18.03 13.96
N TYR A 677 3.09 17.60 14.34
CA TYR A 677 4.13 17.09 13.42
C TYR A 677 3.62 16.07 12.39
N PRO A 678 2.74 15.09 12.72
CA PRO A 678 2.27 14.13 11.73
C PRO A 678 1.57 14.77 10.52
N VAL A 679 0.71 15.77 10.74
CA VAL A 679 0.00 16.44 9.63
C VAL A 679 0.93 17.41 8.89
N MET A 680 1.83 18.10 9.59
CA MET A 680 2.88 18.92 8.95
C MET A 680 3.73 18.06 8.00
N ALA A 681 4.17 16.90 8.50
CA ALA A 681 5.00 15.97 7.74
C ALA A 681 4.27 15.45 6.50
N LYS A 682 3.00 15.05 6.66
CA LYS A 682 2.19 14.58 5.52
C LYS A 682 2.10 15.65 4.44
N SER A 683 1.69 16.87 4.80
CA SER A 683 1.47 17.94 3.85
C SER A 683 2.75 18.34 3.12
N LEU A 684 3.89 18.43 3.82
CA LEU A 684 5.18 18.78 3.23
C LEU A 684 5.72 17.70 2.30
N VAL A 685 5.71 16.44 2.73
CA VAL A 685 6.20 15.31 1.92
C VAL A 685 5.34 15.14 0.68
N GLU A 686 4.02 15.23 0.81
CA GLU A 686 3.09 15.18 -0.32
C GLU A 686 3.36 16.31 -1.32
N SER A 687 3.53 17.55 -0.85
CA SER A 687 3.84 18.68 -1.73
C SER A 687 5.20 18.51 -2.43
N CYS A 688 6.23 18.04 -1.73
CA CYS A 688 7.54 17.76 -2.34
C CYS A 688 7.42 16.70 -3.44
N ARG A 689 6.78 15.56 -3.15
CA ARG A 689 6.63 14.44 -4.09
C ARG A 689 5.76 14.79 -5.29
N LEU A 690 4.67 15.52 -5.09
CA LEU A 690 3.82 15.96 -6.20
C LEU A 690 4.61 16.83 -7.19
N ILE A 691 5.37 17.82 -6.69
CA ILE A 691 6.17 18.68 -7.56
C ILE A 691 7.33 17.88 -8.18
N ALA A 692 8.03 17.06 -7.40
CA ALA A 692 9.17 16.26 -7.86
C ALA A 692 8.77 15.26 -8.97
N ASN A 693 7.59 14.66 -8.87
CA ASN A 693 7.08 13.76 -9.91
C ASN A 693 6.58 14.54 -11.14
N ALA A 694 5.99 15.71 -10.95
CA ALA A 694 5.38 16.47 -12.03
C ALA A 694 6.36 17.32 -12.84
N ALA A 695 7.40 17.87 -12.23
CA ALA A 695 8.37 18.73 -12.92
C ALA A 695 9.04 18.02 -14.11
N PRO A 696 9.54 16.77 -14.00
CA PRO A 696 10.11 16.05 -15.13
C PRO A 696 9.07 15.69 -16.19
N ILE A 697 7.82 15.40 -15.79
CA ILE A 697 6.71 15.16 -16.71
C ILE A 697 6.43 16.42 -17.53
N PHE A 698 6.34 17.58 -16.87
CA PHE A 698 6.09 18.86 -17.53
C PHE A 698 7.23 19.24 -18.48
N ALA A 699 8.47 19.07 -18.02
CA ALA A 699 9.65 19.31 -18.84
C ALA A 699 9.64 18.44 -20.11
N ARG A 700 9.52 17.12 -19.97
CA ARG A 700 9.73 16.18 -21.08
C ARG A 700 8.51 16.01 -21.98
N ARG A 701 7.31 15.97 -21.41
CA ARG A 701 6.07 15.67 -22.15
C ARG A 701 5.31 16.91 -22.60
N CYS A 702 5.74 18.10 -22.21
CA CYS A 702 5.14 19.35 -22.64
C CYS A 702 6.19 20.30 -23.19
N ILE A 703 7.07 20.85 -22.34
CA ILE A 703 7.93 21.97 -22.71
C ILE A 703 8.95 21.59 -23.79
N ALA A 704 9.62 20.44 -23.66
CA ALA A 704 10.64 20.00 -24.60
C ALA A 704 10.11 19.87 -26.05
N GLY A 705 8.85 19.45 -26.20
CA GLY A 705 8.21 19.25 -27.50
C GLY A 705 7.40 20.43 -28.01
N ILE A 706 7.53 21.62 -27.41
CA ILE A 706 6.84 22.82 -27.93
C ILE A 706 7.34 23.13 -29.34
N GLU A 707 6.40 23.27 -30.27
CA GLU A 707 6.59 23.80 -31.61
C GLU A 707 6.04 25.22 -31.67
N VAL A 708 6.71 26.11 -32.40
CA VAL A 708 6.34 27.53 -32.49
C VAL A 708 5.95 27.85 -33.92
N ASP A 709 4.84 28.57 -34.09
CA ASP A 709 4.43 29.11 -35.38
C ASP A 709 5.11 30.47 -35.60
N GLU A 710 6.38 30.44 -35.98
CA GLU A 710 7.21 31.66 -36.10
C GLU A 710 6.63 32.68 -37.08
N ALA A 711 5.96 32.22 -38.14
CA ALA A 711 5.31 33.07 -39.12
C ALA A 711 4.14 33.84 -38.49
N LEU A 712 3.25 33.14 -37.77
CA LEU A 712 2.15 33.77 -37.06
C LEU A 712 2.66 34.73 -35.97
N CYS A 713 3.66 34.32 -35.18
CA CYS A 713 4.24 35.17 -34.14
C CYS A 713 4.80 36.48 -34.72
N ARG A 714 5.51 36.40 -35.85
CA ARG A 714 6.04 37.56 -36.56
C ARG A 714 4.92 38.42 -37.14
N GLU A 715 3.94 37.83 -37.81
CA GLU A 715 2.79 38.54 -38.37
C GLU A 715 2.05 39.34 -37.29
N GLN A 716 1.80 38.74 -36.12
CA GLN A 716 1.16 39.43 -35.00
C GLN A 716 2.01 40.58 -34.45
N ALA A 717 3.34 40.39 -34.37
CA ALA A 717 4.26 41.42 -33.92
C ALA A 717 4.38 42.61 -34.89
N GLU A 718 4.25 42.36 -36.20
CA GLU A 718 4.24 43.40 -37.24
C GLU A 718 2.93 44.20 -37.27
N ASN A 719 1.82 43.55 -36.92
CA ASN A 719 0.47 44.12 -37.04
C ASN A 719 -0.10 44.68 -35.74
N THR A 720 0.56 44.51 -34.59
CA THR A 720 0.09 45.09 -33.31
C THR A 720 0.01 46.61 -33.39
N LEU A 721 -1.13 47.19 -32.98
CA LEU A 721 -1.32 48.64 -32.97
C LEU A 721 -0.51 49.32 -31.84
N SER A 722 -0.01 48.54 -30.88
CA SER A 722 0.71 49.04 -29.71
C SER A 722 2.11 49.58 -30.05
N VAL A 723 2.64 49.26 -31.23
CA VAL A 723 3.89 49.88 -31.74
C VAL A 723 3.67 51.33 -32.20
N SER A 724 2.44 51.86 -32.21
CA SER A 724 2.16 53.30 -32.39
C SER A 724 2.92 54.19 -31.39
N SER A 725 3.36 53.62 -30.26
CA SER A 725 4.30 54.25 -29.33
C SER A 725 5.60 54.73 -29.98
N VAL A 726 6.08 54.08 -31.06
CA VAL A 726 7.23 54.53 -31.85
C VAL A 726 6.91 55.86 -32.57
N ILE A 727 5.71 55.98 -33.15
CA ILE A 727 5.24 57.27 -33.71
C ILE A 727 5.13 58.31 -32.60
N SER A 728 4.61 57.95 -31.43
CA SER A 728 4.53 58.88 -30.29
C SER A 728 5.90 59.38 -29.84
N ALA A 729 6.93 58.53 -29.86
CA ALA A 729 8.29 58.91 -29.48
C ALA A 729 8.94 59.88 -30.46
N VAL A 730 8.60 59.76 -31.75
CA VAL A 730 9.19 60.56 -32.83
C VAL A 730 8.40 61.85 -33.12
N PHE A 731 7.07 61.76 -33.11
CA PHE A 731 6.16 62.82 -33.57
C PHE A 731 5.18 63.32 -32.50
N GLY A 732 5.25 62.80 -31.27
CA GLY A 732 4.37 63.17 -30.16
C GLY A 732 3.11 62.31 -30.06
N TYR A 733 2.56 62.25 -28.83
CA TYR A 733 1.48 61.34 -28.45
C TYR A 733 0.22 61.45 -29.33
N GLU A 734 -0.26 62.67 -29.60
CA GLU A 734 -1.46 62.89 -30.43
C GLU A 734 -1.31 62.31 -31.84
N LYS A 735 -0.10 62.40 -32.41
CA LYS A 735 0.18 61.83 -33.72
C LYS A 735 0.18 60.29 -33.67
N GLY A 736 0.69 59.69 -32.59
CA GLY A 736 0.59 58.25 -32.38
C GLY A 736 -0.85 57.76 -32.27
N VAL A 737 -1.71 58.50 -31.56
CA VAL A 737 -3.15 58.21 -31.46
C VAL A 737 -3.83 58.29 -32.83
N GLU A 738 -3.53 59.33 -33.60
CA GLU A 738 -4.05 59.52 -34.96
C GLU A 738 -3.68 58.35 -35.88
N VAL A 739 -2.39 57.97 -35.93
CA VAL A 739 -1.90 56.85 -36.74
C VAL A 739 -2.53 55.54 -36.29
N SER A 740 -2.62 55.29 -34.98
CA SER A 740 -3.23 54.08 -34.43
C SER A 740 -4.71 53.95 -34.80
N ARG A 741 -5.48 55.06 -34.71
CA ARG A 741 -6.89 55.09 -35.11
C ARG A 741 -7.03 54.80 -36.61
N PHE A 742 -6.22 55.45 -37.44
CA PHE A 742 -6.21 55.27 -38.89
C PHE A 742 -5.87 53.83 -39.29
N ALA A 743 -4.83 53.25 -38.67
CA ALA A 743 -4.41 51.87 -38.87
C ALA A 743 -5.55 50.89 -38.54
N ARG A 744 -6.22 51.09 -37.40
CA ARG A 744 -7.35 50.25 -36.97
C ARG A 744 -8.54 50.33 -37.92
N GLU A 745 -8.92 51.53 -38.36
CA GLU A 745 -10.07 51.74 -39.24
C GLU A 745 -9.86 51.12 -40.63
N ARG A 746 -8.60 51.00 -41.08
CA ARG A 746 -8.24 50.50 -42.41
C ARG A 746 -7.63 49.09 -42.41
N GLY A 747 -7.40 48.48 -41.26
CA GLY A 747 -6.74 47.18 -41.16
C GLY A 747 -5.29 47.19 -41.64
N LEU A 748 -4.54 48.25 -41.33
CA LEU A 748 -3.13 48.42 -41.71
C LEU A 748 -2.20 48.22 -40.51
N SER A 749 -0.95 47.86 -40.75
CA SER A 749 0.10 47.99 -39.74
C SER A 749 0.42 49.48 -39.46
N ILE A 750 0.95 49.78 -38.28
CA ILE A 750 1.32 51.15 -37.91
C ILE A 750 2.31 51.77 -38.90
N GLY A 751 3.31 51.00 -39.35
CA GLY A 751 4.27 51.46 -40.35
C GLY A 751 3.60 51.87 -41.66
N ARG A 752 2.68 51.05 -42.18
CA ARG A 752 1.93 51.38 -43.41
C ARG A 752 0.99 52.56 -43.23
N ALA A 753 0.31 52.65 -42.09
CA ALA A 753 -0.54 53.80 -41.76
C ALA A 753 0.27 55.11 -41.69
N ALA A 754 1.48 55.08 -41.13
CA ALA A 754 2.37 56.22 -41.09
C ALA A 754 2.86 56.64 -42.50
N VAL A 755 3.05 55.68 -43.40
CA VAL A 755 3.37 55.95 -44.81
C VAL A 755 2.18 56.57 -45.55
N GLU A 756 0.97 56.02 -45.40
CA GLU A 756 -0.23 56.58 -46.03
C GLU A 756 -0.56 58.00 -45.54
N LEU A 757 -0.29 58.29 -44.27
CA LEU A 757 -0.45 59.62 -43.68
C LEU A 757 0.71 60.58 -44.02
N GLY A 758 1.70 60.14 -44.81
CA GLY A 758 2.82 60.97 -45.25
C GLY A 758 3.82 61.32 -44.15
N LEU A 759 3.83 60.58 -43.04
CA LEU A 759 4.76 60.81 -41.92
C LEU A 759 6.13 60.17 -42.16
N LEU A 760 6.14 59.01 -42.81
CA LEU A 760 7.34 58.20 -43.10
C LEU A 760 7.36 57.77 -44.58
N SER A 761 8.55 57.54 -45.12
CA SER A 761 8.75 56.74 -46.32
C SER A 761 8.67 55.24 -46.01
N GLY A 762 8.52 54.41 -47.04
CA GLY A 762 8.53 52.94 -46.89
C GLY A 762 9.78 52.43 -46.17
N SER A 763 10.96 52.90 -46.57
CA SER A 763 12.23 52.49 -45.94
C SER A 763 12.36 52.95 -44.49
N GLU A 764 11.85 54.14 -44.15
CA GLU A 764 11.85 54.61 -42.75
C GLU A 764 10.88 53.80 -41.89
N ALA A 765 9.73 53.38 -42.45
CA ALA A 765 8.81 52.50 -41.76
C ALA A 765 9.43 51.11 -41.52
N ASP A 766 10.09 50.54 -42.53
CA ASP A 766 10.77 49.24 -42.39
C ASP A 766 11.90 49.29 -41.34
N GLU A 767 12.67 50.39 -41.27
CA GLU A 767 13.73 50.57 -40.28
C GLU A 767 13.16 50.75 -38.85
N LEU A 768 12.15 51.61 -38.67
CA LEU A 768 11.61 51.95 -37.34
C LEU A 768 10.71 50.85 -36.75
N PHE A 769 10.04 50.06 -37.59
CA PHE A 769 9.05 49.06 -37.17
C PHE A 769 9.51 47.62 -37.35
N ASP A 770 10.81 47.36 -37.57
CA ASP A 770 11.35 46.00 -37.50
C ASP A 770 11.05 45.39 -36.11
N PRO A 771 10.22 44.34 -36.03
CA PRO A 771 9.80 43.79 -34.75
C PRO A 771 10.98 43.30 -33.90
N MET A 772 12.05 42.82 -34.53
CA MET A 772 13.23 42.33 -33.82
C MET A 772 13.97 43.47 -33.12
N THR A 773 14.17 44.59 -33.82
CA THR A 773 14.76 45.81 -33.26
C THR A 773 13.95 46.34 -32.08
N LEU A 774 12.61 46.27 -32.15
CA LEU A 774 11.72 46.72 -31.07
C LEU A 774 11.83 45.89 -29.77
N THR A 775 12.42 44.69 -29.81
CA THR A 775 12.65 43.85 -28.63
C THR A 775 13.91 44.21 -27.83
N ASP A 776 14.69 45.18 -28.29
CA ASP A 776 16.00 45.54 -27.77
C ASP A 776 16.08 47.06 -27.55
N ALA A 777 16.24 47.48 -26.30
CA ALA A 777 16.18 48.88 -25.92
C ALA A 777 17.28 49.72 -26.59
N ASP A 778 18.50 49.19 -26.67
CA ASP A 778 19.64 49.93 -27.23
C ASP A 778 19.53 50.04 -28.75
N LYS A 779 19.16 48.94 -29.43
CA LYS A 779 18.95 48.96 -30.89
C LYS A 779 17.79 49.86 -31.28
N SER A 780 16.67 49.77 -30.57
CA SER A 780 15.50 50.63 -30.81
C SER A 780 15.83 52.12 -30.61
N ALA A 781 16.52 52.45 -29.51
CA ALA A 781 16.93 53.83 -29.24
C ALA A 781 17.91 54.38 -30.29
N GLU A 782 18.87 53.57 -30.74
CA GLU A 782 19.80 53.97 -31.79
C GLU A 782 19.09 54.16 -33.13
N THR A 783 18.18 53.26 -33.50
CA THR A 783 17.37 53.39 -34.72
C THR A 783 16.54 54.67 -34.73
N ILE A 784 15.86 55.00 -33.61
CA ILE A 784 15.13 56.26 -33.46
C ILE A 784 16.08 57.46 -33.56
N ARG A 785 17.24 57.42 -32.89
CA ARG A 785 18.23 58.50 -32.93
C ARG A 785 18.74 58.77 -34.36
N ARG A 786 19.07 57.72 -35.12
CA ARG A 786 19.49 57.84 -36.51
C ARG A 786 18.40 58.42 -37.40
N PHE A 787 17.15 58.03 -37.19
CA PHE A 787 16.01 58.62 -37.88
C PHE A 787 15.88 60.12 -37.57
N MET A 788 15.90 60.49 -36.29
CA MET A 788 15.77 61.87 -35.84
C MET A 788 16.93 62.77 -36.32
N ALA A 789 18.12 62.21 -36.53
CA ALA A 789 19.26 62.96 -37.06
C ALA A 789 19.19 63.22 -38.58
N ARG A 790 18.36 62.47 -39.32
CA ARG A 790 18.15 62.63 -40.77
C ARG A 790 17.01 63.60 -41.10
N LYS A 791 16.05 63.73 -40.18
CA LYS A 791 14.94 64.70 -40.22
C LYS A 791 15.41 66.09 -39.82
#